data_AF-A0A947ESF1-F1
#
_entry.id   AF-A0A947ESF1-F1
#
_cell.length_a   1.000
_cell.length_b   1.000
_cell.length_c   1.000
_cell.angle_alpha   90.00
_cell.angle_beta   90.00
_cell.angle_gamma   90.00
#
_symmetry.space_group_name_H-M   'P 1'
#
loop_
_entity.id
_entity.type
_entity.pdbx_description
1 polymer ?
#
loop_
_entity_poly.entity_id
_entity_poly.type
_entity_poly.pdbx_seq_one_letter_code
_entity_poly.pdbx_strand_id
1 'polypeptide(L)'
;MMKVLNCLVLFLLFAFQVQAQQFKTHAVKEGETLYSISKLYRVTPYNILKYNKEIKQGDVLKPNTILVIPLQASVSDTKPLPDNPVNVSGTTTTEVQEVQREPESYRTHRVRRKETLYGISRRYEVSEDEIKRYNKELYSMPLKKGMRLQIPVYPEIEEDPNAINPEDFETYTVSPKETRWSIAHKYGITVDSLVALNPSLEKNSDYLAVGQELQLPKPPGSTVEGQEVELYVSYTVPPKKTMYSLSGEYGITSEDIIRLNPMILEQGGLKEGMVLRLPQKKLESEEVNAENYIFYEVKPKQTEFSLTRKLGIGYSELLALNPDLSRGLKAGMVLKLPREKAGNLEVRNSLILDKINLLDSISRDNRPSLMVMLPFRMNRLELDSVKNVESTIERSNALKYSLGLYSGALVAMDSLSDLGISVRVKTFDTELSREKVRSILAREDLSTVNAIIGPLQAEALKEAAMQAGPAGVPIVAPLSAQSDLDLPNVFFSVPSDSILRLKMLDYMGSIRTDQNIIVINDAQNDSTRVRIQEKFPMARALKVREDEKNISVDIEALTNLLSIDNENWVILETENFKLVSSVSSILNSTISDTTQVRMFTTNKNRAFENDVISVSHLSNLNFTYPSIDREVSEDAFVRRYRARFGGDPDKYAVRGFDLTLDLLLKLAYRPNLFSTAGIIGLTEYAGNKFDYVQAFTSGYFNRATYIMKYENMRVMQITPTSNDL
;
A
#
# COMPACT_ATOMS: atom_id res chain seq x y z
N MET A 1 51.52 13.66 -18.21
CA MET A 1 50.25 14.31 -18.60
C MET A 1 49.24 14.13 -17.47
N MET A 2 49.57 14.63 -16.27
CA MET A 2 49.00 14.17 -14.99
C MET A 2 48.68 15.33 -14.03
N LYS A 3 48.30 16.48 -14.59
CA LYS A 3 47.92 17.68 -13.81
C LYS A 3 46.66 18.41 -14.33
N VAL A 4 45.91 17.83 -15.27
CA VAL A 4 44.67 18.43 -15.79
C VAL A 4 43.42 17.62 -15.41
N LEU A 5 43.57 16.39 -14.91
CA LEU A 5 42.41 15.53 -14.57
C LEU A 5 41.86 15.75 -13.13
N ASN A 6 42.63 16.40 -12.25
CA ASN A 6 42.23 16.61 -10.84
C ASN A 6 41.32 17.84 -10.61
N CYS A 7 41.07 18.67 -11.64
CA CYS A 7 40.09 19.75 -11.54
C CYS A 7 38.69 19.36 -12.04
N LEU A 8 38.52 18.22 -12.72
CA LEU A 8 37.21 17.79 -13.24
C LEU A 8 36.45 16.85 -12.30
N VAL A 9 37.12 16.28 -11.29
CA VAL A 9 36.50 15.38 -10.29
C VAL A 9 36.08 16.14 -9.02
N LEU A 10 36.58 17.36 -8.81
CA LEU A 10 36.22 18.19 -7.66
C LEU A 10 34.99 19.09 -7.88
N PHE A 11 34.38 19.07 -9.08
CA PHE A 11 33.15 19.81 -9.40
C PHE A 11 31.92 18.91 -9.65
N LEU A 12 32.06 17.59 -9.45
CA LEU A 12 30.98 16.60 -9.58
C LEU A 12 30.52 16.04 -8.23
N LEU A 13 30.89 16.71 -7.13
CA LEU A 13 30.59 16.33 -5.74
C LEU A 13 29.62 17.28 -5.02
N PHE A 14 28.82 18.06 -5.75
CA PHE A 14 27.70 18.79 -5.16
C PHE A 14 26.40 18.55 -5.91
N ALA A 15 25.38 18.17 -5.13
CA ALA A 15 23.96 18.09 -5.42
C ALA A 15 23.43 16.83 -6.14
N PHE A 16 23.40 15.71 -5.42
CA PHE A 16 22.18 14.89 -5.40
C PHE A 16 21.72 14.76 -3.95
N GLN A 17 20.86 15.70 -3.52
CA GLN A 17 20.00 15.43 -2.37
C GLN A 17 18.96 14.40 -2.82
N VAL A 18 19.04 13.18 -2.29
CA VAL A 18 17.95 12.21 -2.39
C VAL A 18 16.82 12.74 -1.50
N GLN A 19 15.82 13.38 -2.09
CA GLN A 19 14.59 13.73 -1.37
C GLN A 19 13.85 12.43 -1.04
N ALA A 20 13.67 12.15 0.25
CA ALA A 20 12.76 11.11 0.71
C ALA A 20 11.32 11.49 0.33
N GLN A 21 10.59 10.56 -0.30
CA GLN A 21 9.18 10.77 -0.61
C GLN A 21 8.39 10.87 0.70
N GLN A 22 7.80 12.05 0.96
CA GLN A 22 7.02 12.28 2.16
C GLN A 22 5.58 11.81 1.95
N PHE A 23 4.95 11.24 2.96
CA PHE A 23 3.55 10.80 2.90
C PHE A 23 2.72 11.51 3.98
N LYS A 24 1.47 11.82 3.66
CA LYS A 24 0.49 12.38 4.61
C LYS A 24 -0.82 11.63 4.51
N THR A 25 -1.47 11.38 5.65
CA THR A 25 -2.79 10.76 5.67
C THR A 25 -3.89 11.81 5.59
N HIS A 26 -5.02 11.46 4.98
CA HIS A 26 -6.20 12.31 4.87
C HIS A 26 -7.45 11.50 5.15
N ALA A 27 -8.20 11.88 6.19
CA ALA A 27 -9.53 11.32 6.45
C ALA A 27 -10.55 11.99 5.54
N VAL A 28 -11.14 11.20 4.63
CA VAL A 28 -12.18 11.64 3.70
C VAL A 28 -13.36 12.21 4.50
N LYS A 29 -13.73 13.46 4.24
CA LYS A 29 -14.93 14.09 4.77
C LYS A 29 -16.12 13.79 3.87
N GLU A 30 -17.32 14.01 4.40
CA GLU A 30 -18.56 13.82 3.64
C GLU A 30 -18.58 14.68 2.38
N GLY A 31 -18.70 14.02 1.21
CA GLY A 31 -18.71 14.67 -0.10
C GLY A 31 -17.34 14.81 -0.79
N GLU A 32 -16.22 14.43 -0.14
CA GLU A 32 -14.90 14.49 -0.79
C GLU A 32 -14.69 13.35 -1.79
N THR A 33 -14.02 13.66 -2.91
CA THR A 33 -13.68 12.71 -3.98
C THR A 33 -12.16 12.57 -4.11
N LEU A 34 -11.69 11.50 -4.75
CA LEU A 34 -10.26 11.33 -5.04
C LEU A 34 -9.67 12.55 -5.78
N TYR A 35 -10.47 13.18 -6.63
CA TYR A 35 -10.09 14.37 -7.38
C TYR A 35 -9.98 15.62 -6.48
N SER A 36 -10.94 15.85 -5.57
CA SER A 36 -10.87 16.99 -4.65
C SER A 36 -9.70 16.85 -3.66
N ILE A 37 -9.42 15.62 -3.21
CA ILE A 37 -8.31 15.33 -2.31
C ILE A 37 -6.96 15.43 -3.05
N SER A 38 -6.88 14.98 -4.30
CA SER A 38 -5.65 15.12 -5.10
C SER A 38 -5.28 16.59 -5.33
N LYS A 39 -6.27 17.45 -5.54
CA LYS A 39 -6.08 18.91 -5.64
C LYS A 39 -5.61 19.51 -4.31
N LEU A 40 -6.21 19.11 -3.19
CA LEU A 40 -5.85 19.59 -1.84
C LEU A 40 -4.36 19.34 -1.53
N TYR A 41 -3.82 18.20 -1.95
CA TYR A 41 -2.43 17.82 -1.67
C TYR A 41 -1.48 17.98 -2.85
N ARG A 42 -1.93 18.56 -3.96
CA ARG A 42 -1.15 18.78 -5.20
C ARG A 42 -0.51 17.49 -5.75
N VAL A 43 -1.27 16.40 -5.77
CA VAL A 43 -0.90 15.10 -6.35
C VAL A 43 -1.91 14.69 -7.43
N THR A 44 -1.62 13.67 -8.22
CA THR A 44 -2.61 13.11 -9.16
C THR A 44 -3.51 12.10 -8.45
N PRO A 45 -4.78 11.94 -8.87
CA PRO A 45 -5.63 10.85 -8.38
C PRO A 45 -4.98 9.49 -8.59
N TYR A 46 -4.25 9.32 -9.71
CA TYR A 46 -3.44 8.14 -9.98
C TYR A 46 -2.39 7.89 -8.90
N ASN A 47 -1.67 8.93 -8.46
CA ASN A 47 -0.69 8.80 -7.38
C ASN A 47 -1.36 8.45 -6.05
N ILE A 48 -2.53 9.00 -5.75
CA ILE A 48 -3.30 8.58 -4.56
C ILE A 48 -3.69 7.10 -4.69
N LEU A 49 -4.27 6.69 -5.81
CA LEU A 49 -4.69 5.31 -6.05
C LEU A 49 -3.53 4.30 -6.00
N LYS A 50 -2.34 4.70 -6.46
CA LYS A 50 -1.12 3.89 -6.40
C LYS A 50 -0.78 3.45 -4.97
N TYR A 51 -1.03 4.32 -3.98
CA TYR A 51 -0.75 4.07 -2.57
C TYR A 51 -2.00 3.69 -1.74
N ASN A 52 -3.20 3.68 -2.34
CA ASN A 52 -4.48 3.30 -1.72
C ASN A 52 -5.20 2.26 -2.58
N LYS A 53 -4.63 1.07 -2.68
CA LYS A 53 -5.05 0.00 -3.63
C LYS A 53 -6.43 -0.59 -3.34
N GLU A 54 -6.98 -0.29 -2.17
CA GLU A 54 -8.33 -0.64 -1.72
C GLU A 54 -9.43 0.21 -2.35
N ILE A 55 -9.07 1.31 -3.03
CA ILE A 55 -9.98 2.17 -3.76
C ILE A 55 -9.61 2.10 -5.24
N LYS A 56 -10.60 1.97 -6.12
CA LYS A 56 -10.42 1.98 -7.57
C LYS A 56 -10.82 3.33 -8.15
N GLN A 57 -10.32 3.60 -9.36
CA GLN A 57 -10.70 4.79 -10.10
C GLN A 57 -12.21 4.79 -10.37
N GLY A 58 -12.92 5.78 -9.83
CA GLY A 58 -14.38 5.90 -9.93
C GLY A 58 -15.17 5.42 -8.70
N ASP A 59 -14.51 4.85 -7.68
CA ASP A 59 -15.18 4.47 -6.44
C ASP A 59 -15.64 5.70 -5.64
N VAL A 60 -16.84 5.60 -5.06
CA VAL A 60 -17.36 6.61 -4.12
C VAL A 60 -16.61 6.47 -2.79
N LEU A 61 -15.87 7.51 -2.40
CA LEU A 61 -15.14 7.52 -1.14
C LEU A 61 -16.11 7.63 0.03
N LYS A 62 -16.00 6.71 0.99
CA LYS A 62 -16.82 6.76 2.21
C LYS A 62 -16.22 7.78 3.19
N PRO A 63 -17.03 8.57 3.91
CA PRO A 63 -16.54 9.42 4.98
C PRO A 63 -15.73 8.61 6.00
N ASN A 64 -14.66 9.21 6.51
CA ASN A 64 -13.62 8.64 7.40
C ASN A 64 -12.72 7.56 6.79
N THR A 65 -12.78 7.34 5.47
CA THR A 65 -11.75 6.54 4.78
C THR A 65 -10.41 7.28 4.85
N ILE A 66 -9.34 6.64 5.30
CA ILE A 66 -8.01 7.28 5.38
C ILE A 66 -7.25 7.03 4.08
N LEU A 67 -6.89 8.10 3.38
CA LEU A 67 -6.05 8.03 2.18
C LEU A 67 -4.61 8.37 2.53
N VAL A 68 -3.67 7.57 2.05
CA VAL A 68 -2.22 7.82 2.04
C VAL A 68 -1.87 8.68 0.83
N ILE A 69 -1.36 9.88 1.07
CA ILE A 69 -1.08 10.88 0.05
C ILE A 69 0.44 11.10 -0.06
N PRO A 70 1.07 10.82 -1.22
CA PRO A 70 2.50 11.04 -1.42
C PRO A 70 2.80 12.52 -1.71
N LEU A 71 3.24 13.28 -0.71
CA LEU A 71 3.66 14.66 -0.89
C LEU A 71 5.06 14.69 -1.57
N GLN A 72 5.16 15.44 -2.67
CA GLN A 72 6.33 15.59 -3.57
C GLN A 72 6.47 14.58 -4.74
N ALA A 73 5.38 14.27 -5.44
CA ALA A 73 5.50 13.76 -6.81
C ALA A 73 5.43 14.96 -7.80
N SER A 74 6.55 15.31 -8.43
CA SER A 74 6.57 16.29 -9.53
C SER A 74 5.70 15.82 -10.70
N VAL A 75 5.05 16.77 -11.39
CA VAL A 75 4.11 16.58 -12.52
C VAL A 75 4.83 16.17 -13.83
N SER A 76 5.98 15.51 -13.76
CA SER A 76 6.84 15.23 -14.93
C SER A 76 6.95 13.77 -15.36
N ASP A 77 6.10 12.88 -14.85
CA ASP A 77 5.94 11.51 -15.39
C ASP A 77 4.60 11.37 -16.12
N THR A 78 4.48 11.99 -17.30
CA THR A 78 3.42 11.67 -18.26
C THR A 78 4.01 10.95 -19.46
N LYS A 79 3.73 9.65 -19.58
CA LYS A 79 3.68 8.95 -20.88
C LYS A 79 2.22 8.58 -21.15
N PRO A 80 1.65 8.90 -22.32
CA PRO A 80 0.23 8.63 -22.60
C PRO A 80 -0.07 7.14 -22.66
N LEU A 81 -1.27 6.75 -22.24
CA LEU A 81 -1.83 5.41 -22.45
C LEU A 81 -2.30 5.25 -23.91
N PRO A 82 -2.20 4.04 -24.48
CA PRO A 82 -2.58 3.73 -25.85
C PRO A 82 -4.10 3.59 -26.04
N ASP A 83 -4.61 4.18 -27.12
CA ASP A 83 -5.98 3.98 -27.61
C ASP A 83 -6.15 2.58 -28.19
N ASN A 84 -7.31 1.97 -27.95
CA ASN A 84 -7.89 1.02 -28.90
C ASN A 84 -9.39 1.31 -29.06
N PRO A 85 -9.92 1.20 -30.29
CA PRO A 85 -11.09 1.96 -30.74
C PRO A 85 -12.40 1.21 -30.49
N VAL A 86 -13.47 1.97 -30.22
CA VAL A 86 -14.84 1.57 -30.53
C VAL A 86 -15.52 2.70 -31.30
N ASN A 87 -15.93 2.38 -32.52
CA ASN A 87 -16.74 3.18 -33.43
C ASN A 87 -18.03 3.68 -32.77
N VAL A 88 -18.32 4.98 -32.90
CA VAL A 88 -19.60 5.46 -33.47
C VAL A 88 -19.31 6.77 -34.22
N SER A 89 -19.72 6.78 -35.49
CA SER A 89 -19.57 7.85 -36.48
C SER A 89 -20.34 9.12 -36.13
N GLY A 90 -19.77 10.28 -36.47
CA GLY A 90 -20.43 11.59 -36.42
C GLY A 90 -19.46 12.72 -36.76
N THR A 91 -19.40 13.05 -38.05
CA THR A 91 -18.65 14.13 -38.72
C THR A 91 -18.76 15.50 -38.01
N THR A 92 -17.71 16.34 -38.05
CA THR A 92 -17.73 17.69 -38.68
C THR A 92 -16.43 18.47 -38.34
N THR A 93 -15.64 18.74 -39.37
CA THR A 93 -14.59 19.77 -39.40
C THR A 93 -15.22 21.14 -39.17
N THR A 94 -14.75 21.95 -38.21
CA THR A 94 -15.06 23.38 -38.18
C THR A 94 -13.81 24.19 -37.83
N GLU A 95 -13.53 25.14 -38.71
CA GLU A 95 -12.47 26.14 -38.70
C GLU A 95 -12.55 27.07 -37.48
N VAL A 96 -11.40 27.55 -36.99
CA VAL A 96 -11.33 28.61 -35.98
C VAL A 96 -11.55 29.96 -36.69
N GLN A 97 -12.67 30.63 -36.40
CA GLN A 97 -12.89 32.04 -36.78
C GLN A 97 -12.39 32.96 -35.65
N GLU A 98 -11.39 33.79 -35.95
CA GLU A 98 -11.00 34.95 -35.11
C GLU A 98 -12.03 36.07 -35.27
N VAL A 99 -12.57 36.59 -34.16
CA VAL A 99 -13.43 37.77 -34.16
C VAL A 99 -12.57 39.04 -34.37
N GLN A 100 -12.77 39.73 -35.49
CA GLN A 100 -12.09 40.99 -35.84
C GLN A 100 -12.87 42.19 -35.27
N ARG A 101 -12.18 43.13 -34.62
CA ARG A 101 -12.76 44.40 -34.13
C ARG A 101 -12.40 45.52 -35.11
N GLU A 102 -13.36 46.35 -35.51
CA GLU A 102 -13.11 47.53 -36.36
C GLU A 102 -12.71 48.76 -35.53
N PRO A 103 -11.72 49.56 -35.95
CA PRO A 103 -11.30 50.75 -35.22
C PRO A 103 -12.24 51.94 -35.45
N GLU A 104 -12.49 52.69 -34.39
CA GLU A 104 -13.36 53.87 -34.42
C GLU A 104 -12.70 55.08 -35.10
N SER A 105 -11.37 55.20 -34.98
CA SER A 105 -10.58 56.20 -35.70
C SER A 105 -9.12 55.77 -35.87
N TYR A 106 -8.31 56.57 -36.58
CA TYR A 106 -6.88 56.33 -36.73
C TYR A 106 -6.06 57.54 -36.29
N ARG A 107 -5.03 57.30 -35.47
CA ARG A 107 -4.00 58.29 -35.11
C ARG A 107 -2.79 58.15 -36.03
N THR A 108 -2.27 59.26 -36.54
CA THR A 108 -1.05 59.22 -37.36
C THR A 108 0.21 59.35 -36.50
N HIS A 109 1.07 58.34 -36.53
CA HIS A 109 2.36 58.35 -35.84
C HIS A 109 3.53 58.52 -36.83
N ARG A 110 4.37 59.55 -36.65
CA ARG A 110 5.59 59.74 -37.45
C ARG A 110 6.80 59.08 -36.78
N VAL A 111 7.33 58.05 -37.42
CA VAL A 111 8.42 57.19 -36.93
C VAL A 111 9.70 57.99 -36.72
N ARG A 112 10.26 57.91 -35.51
CA ARG A 112 11.51 58.58 -35.13
C ARG A 112 12.74 57.71 -35.43
N ARG A 113 13.94 58.30 -35.27
CA ARG A 113 15.21 57.57 -35.53
C ARG A 113 15.36 56.43 -34.50
N LYS A 114 15.57 55.19 -34.98
CA LYS A 114 15.72 53.94 -34.20
C LYS A 114 14.44 53.43 -33.50
N GLU A 115 13.25 53.88 -33.91
CA GLU A 115 11.99 53.35 -33.39
C GLU A 115 11.58 52.05 -34.10
N THR A 116 10.98 51.10 -33.38
CA THR A 116 10.56 49.77 -33.88
C THR A 116 9.06 49.61 -33.81
N LEU A 117 8.48 48.71 -34.63
CA LEU A 117 7.04 48.42 -34.59
C LEU A 117 6.59 47.94 -33.21
N TYR A 118 7.39 47.09 -32.56
CA TYR A 118 7.15 46.64 -31.18
C TYR A 118 7.07 47.80 -30.17
N GLY A 119 7.97 48.79 -30.29
CA GLY A 119 7.95 49.95 -29.40
C GLY A 119 6.72 50.83 -29.62
N ILE A 120 6.26 50.92 -30.88
CA ILE A 120 5.07 51.69 -31.25
C ILE A 120 3.80 50.96 -30.81
N SER A 121 3.73 49.63 -31.00
CA SER A 121 2.59 48.79 -30.62
C SER A 121 2.32 48.88 -29.11
N ARG A 122 3.37 48.82 -28.29
CA ARG A 122 3.27 49.01 -26.84
C ARG A 122 2.88 50.42 -26.42
N ARG A 123 3.33 51.45 -27.16
CA ARG A 123 3.00 52.85 -26.82
C ARG A 123 1.52 53.16 -27.03
N TYR A 124 0.92 52.57 -28.06
CA TYR A 124 -0.47 52.83 -28.45
C TYR A 124 -1.42 51.70 -28.07
N GLU A 125 -0.95 50.72 -27.31
CA GLU A 125 -1.74 49.59 -26.79
C GLU A 125 -2.50 48.81 -27.89
N VAL A 126 -1.87 48.68 -29.07
CA VAL A 126 -2.37 47.89 -30.20
C VAL A 126 -1.32 46.85 -30.61
N SER A 127 -1.72 45.76 -31.27
CA SER A 127 -0.75 44.74 -31.72
C SER A 127 0.03 45.17 -32.98
N GLU A 128 1.21 44.58 -33.19
CA GLU A 128 1.99 44.85 -34.41
C GLU A 128 1.26 44.44 -35.68
N ASP A 129 0.48 43.36 -35.63
CA ASP A 129 -0.29 42.88 -36.80
C ASP A 129 -1.51 43.76 -37.08
N GLU A 130 -2.11 44.40 -36.06
CA GLU A 130 -3.12 45.44 -36.28
C GLU A 130 -2.50 46.70 -36.89
N ILE A 131 -1.31 47.11 -36.46
CA ILE A 131 -0.60 48.23 -37.11
C ILE A 131 -0.28 47.88 -38.57
N LYS A 132 0.23 46.68 -38.86
CA LYS A 132 0.56 46.29 -40.25
C LYS A 132 -0.68 46.17 -41.12
N ARG A 133 -1.82 45.70 -40.59
CA ARG A 133 -3.08 45.59 -41.33
C ARG A 133 -3.51 46.91 -42.00
N TYR A 134 -3.32 48.02 -41.30
CA TYR A 134 -3.69 49.36 -41.78
C TYR A 134 -2.53 50.15 -42.41
N ASN A 135 -1.33 49.55 -42.46
CA ASN A 135 -0.14 50.12 -43.09
C ASN A 135 0.54 49.04 -43.92
N LYS A 136 -0.16 48.58 -44.97
CA LYS A 136 0.15 47.34 -45.69
C LYS A 136 1.55 47.29 -46.31
N GLU A 137 2.16 48.44 -46.58
CA GLU A 137 3.55 48.53 -47.02
C GLU A 137 4.53 47.89 -46.02
N LEU A 138 4.19 47.84 -44.73
CA LEU A 138 5.03 47.21 -43.71
C LEU A 138 5.12 45.68 -43.82
N TYR A 139 4.31 45.03 -44.68
CA TYR A 139 4.46 43.62 -45.00
C TYR A 139 5.57 43.35 -46.03
N SER A 140 5.89 44.34 -46.88
CA SER A 140 6.86 44.19 -47.97
C SER A 140 8.12 45.04 -47.78
N MET A 141 8.15 45.94 -46.80
CA MET A 141 9.34 46.73 -46.48
C MET A 141 9.48 47.05 -44.98
N PRO A 142 10.72 47.15 -44.47
CA PRO A 142 10.96 47.43 -43.06
C PRO A 142 10.66 48.89 -42.70
N LEU A 143 10.31 49.12 -41.43
CA LEU A 143 9.97 50.43 -40.89
C LEU A 143 11.15 51.43 -41.01
N LYS A 144 10.93 52.59 -41.66
CA LYS A 144 11.96 53.63 -41.86
C LYS A 144 11.64 54.92 -41.11
N LYS A 145 12.70 55.61 -40.68
CA LYS A 145 12.61 56.93 -40.04
C LYS A 145 11.83 57.90 -40.93
N GLY A 146 10.83 58.55 -40.35
CA GLY A 146 10.02 59.58 -40.99
C GLY A 146 8.74 59.06 -41.64
N MET A 147 8.53 57.74 -41.73
CA MET A 147 7.26 57.16 -42.17
C MET A 147 6.12 57.60 -41.25
N ARG A 148 4.92 57.75 -41.80
CA ARG A 148 3.71 58.08 -41.08
C ARG A 148 2.81 56.86 -41.06
N LEU A 149 2.65 56.24 -39.89
CA LEU A 149 1.80 55.08 -39.71
C LEU A 149 0.41 55.50 -39.24
N GLN A 150 -0.64 54.87 -39.75
CA GLN A 150 -1.98 54.92 -39.22
C GLN A 150 -2.15 53.89 -38.12
N ILE A 151 -2.26 54.35 -36.88
CA ILE A 151 -2.44 53.50 -35.70
C ILE A 151 -3.94 53.47 -35.40
N PRO A 152 -4.60 52.30 -35.46
CA PRO A 152 -6.02 52.19 -35.13
C PRO A 152 -6.25 52.61 -33.67
N VAL A 153 -7.32 53.36 -33.43
CA VAL A 153 -7.81 53.73 -32.11
C VAL A 153 -9.19 53.12 -31.96
N TYR A 154 -9.32 52.27 -30.95
CA TYR A 154 -10.58 51.68 -30.56
C TYR A 154 -11.24 52.54 -29.48
N PRO A 155 -12.58 52.54 -29.37
CA PRO A 155 -13.29 53.32 -28.37
C PRO A 155 -12.80 52.98 -26.97
N GLU A 156 -12.45 54.00 -26.19
CA GLU A 156 -12.20 53.88 -24.76
C GLU A 156 -13.57 53.71 -24.09
N ILE A 157 -13.86 52.52 -23.56
CA ILE A 157 -15.13 52.25 -22.89
C ILE A 157 -15.07 52.96 -21.53
N GLU A 158 -15.81 54.06 -21.38
CA GLU A 158 -15.99 54.75 -20.09
C GLU A 158 -16.71 53.83 -19.09
N GLU A 159 -16.19 53.79 -17.86
CA GLU A 159 -16.59 52.89 -16.78
C GLU A 159 -18.00 53.22 -16.26
N ASP A 160 -18.92 52.25 -16.36
CA ASP A 160 -20.16 52.23 -15.57
C ASP A 160 -19.78 51.86 -14.12
N PRO A 161 -20.21 52.61 -13.08
CA PRO A 161 -19.96 52.26 -11.69
C PRO A 161 -20.67 50.97 -11.23
N ASN A 162 -21.44 50.31 -12.11
CA ASN A 162 -21.93 48.93 -11.98
C ASN A 162 -21.48 48.00 -13.15
N ALA A 163 -20.40 48.34 -13.86
CA ALA A 163 -19.78 47.42 -14.82
C ALA A 163 -19.13 46.24 -14.07
N ILE A 164 -19.56 45.04 -14.44
CA ILE A 164 -18.96 43.76 -14.06
C ILE A 164 -17.48 43.77 -14.50
N ASN A 165 -16.56 43.88 -13.54
CA ASN A 165 -15.14 43.68 -13.80
C ASN A 165 -14.92 42.21 -14.20
N PRO A 166 -14.33 41.89 -15.36
CA PRO A 166 -14.06 40.49 -15.76
C PRO A 166 -13.17 39.74 -14.77
N GLU A 167 -12.40 40.48 -13.95
CA GLU A 167 -11.63 39.87 -12.86
C GLU A 167 -12.49 39.41 -11.69
N ASP A 168 -13.72 39.91 -11.55
CA ASP A 168 -14.66 39.52 -10.50
C ASP A 168 -15.49 38.28 -10.88
N PHE A 169 -15.28 37.69 -12.06
CA PHE A 169 -16.00 36.51 -12.51
C PHE A 169 -15.03 35.43 -13.00
N GLU A 170 -15.41 34.17 -12.83
CA GLU A 170 -14.69 33.01 -13.33
C GLU A 170 -15.59 32.14 -14.20
N THR A 171 -14.98 31.47 -15.18
CA THR A 171 -15.67 30.48 -16.01
C THR A 171 -15.68 29.14 -15.28
N TYR A 172 -16.88 28.62 -15.03
CA TYR A 172 -17.15 27.36 -14.36
C TYR A 172 -17.76 26.36 -15.33
N THR A 173 -17.14 25.19 -15.48
CA THR A 173 -17.66 24.10 -16.33
C THR A 173 -18.57 23.19 -15.50
N VAL A 174 -19.82 23.05 -15.92
CA VAL A 174 -20.85 22.25 -15.22
C VAL A 174 -20.44 20.77 -15.15
N SER A 175 -20.35 20.24 -13.94
CA SER A 175 -20.01 18.84 -13.68
C SER A 175 -21.24 17.92 -13.73
N PRO A 176 -21.06 16.60 -13.88
CA PRO A 176 -22.17 15.65 -13.89
C PRO A 176 -23.08 15.78 -12.66
N LYS A 177 -24.40 15.88 -12.89
CA LYS A 177 -25.47 16.00 -11.87
C LYS A 177 -25.55 17.33 -11.12
N GLU A 178 -24.83 18.36 -11.56
CA GLU A 178 -25.04 19.72 -11.03
C GLU A 178 -26.28 20.38 -11.64
N THR A 179 -26.94 21.22 -10.83
CA THR A 179 -28.13 21.98 -11.22
C THR A 179 -27.85 23.48 -11.06
N ARG A 180 -28.65 24.33 -11.72
CA ARG A 180 -28.51 25.80 -11.57
C ARG A 180 -28.56 26.22 -10.11
N TRP A 181 -29.40 25.58 -9.30
CA TRP A 181 -29.52 25.83 -7.86
C TRP A 181 -28.27 25.43 -7.08
N SER A 182 -27.72 24.23 -7.30
CA SER A 182 -26.53 23.78 -6.57
C SER A 182 -25.30 24.64 -6.87
N ILE A 183 -25.19 25.13 -8.12
CA ILE A 183 -24.09 26.01 -8.54
C ILE A 183 -24.29 27.42 -7.97
N ALA A 184 -25.48 28.00 -8.11
CA ALA A 184 -25.77 29.33 -7.56
C ALA A 184 -25.56 29.37 -6.02
N HIS A 185 -26.02 28.34 -5.32
CA HIS A 185 -25.88 28.22 -3.87
C HIS A 185 -24.41 28.09 -3.43
N LYS A 186 -23.62 27.29 -4.15
CA LYS A 186 -22.17 27.13 -3.90
C LYS A 186 -21.39 28.45 -4.02
N TYR A 187 -21.83 29.33 -4.93
CA TYR A 187 -21.23 30.64 -5.17
C TYR A 187 -21.94 31.79 -4.45
N GLY A 188 -22.94 31.49 -3.63
CA GLY A 188 -23.66 32.49 -2.84
C GLY A 188 -24.51 33.47 -3.64
N ILE A 189 -24.93 33.11 -4.86
CA ILE A 189 -25.82 33.91 -5.72
C ILE A 189 -27.19 33.25 -5.89
N THR A 190 -28.17 33.99 -6.42
CA THR A 190 -29.49 33.43 -6.75
C THR A 190 -29.48 32.75 -8.13
N VAL A 191 -30.42 31.82 -8.36
CA VAL A 191 -30.58 31.19 -9.68
C VAL A 191 -30.94 32.22 -10.75
N ASP A 192 -31.75 33.21 -10.42
CA ASP A 192 -32.09 34.31 -11.33
C ASP A 192 -30.87 35.16 -11.67
N SER A 193 -29.98 35.41 -10.70
CA SER A 193 -28.68 36.07 -10.93
C SER A 193 -27.76 35.21 -11.82
N LEU A 194 -27.74 33.89 -11.63
CA LEU A 194 -26.96 32.97 -12.45
C LEU A 194 -27.46 32.93 -13.91
N VAL A 195 -28.78 32.94 -14.13
CA VAL A 195 -29.37 33.00 -15.47
C VAL A 195 -29.17 34.38 -16.11
N ALA A 196 -29.19 35.46 -15.32
CA ALA A 196 -28.88 36.81 -15.80
C ALA A 196 -27.41 36.96 -16.22
N LEU A 197 -26.47 36.33 -15.49
CA LEU A 197 -25.04 36.28 -15.81
C LEU A 197 -24.72 35.38 -17.02
N ASN A 198 -25.64 34.48 -17.38
CA ASN A 198 -25.46 33.51 -18.46
C ASN A 198 -26.65 33.59 -19.45
N PRO A 199 -26.73 34.65 -20.28
CA PRO A 199 -27.91 34.92 -21.12
C PRO A 199 -28.23 33.85 -22.17
N SER A 200 -27.28 32.95 -22.45
CA SER A 200 -27.46 31.80 -23.34
C SER A 200 -28.29 30.66 -22.71
N LEU A 201 -28.55 30.71 -21.41
CA LEU A 201 -29.43 29.76 -20.74
C LEU A 201 -30.90 30.08 -21.00
N GLU A 202 -31.68 29.06 -21.38
CA GLU A 202 -33.13 29.20 -21.47
C GLU A 202 -33.73 29.52 -20.09
N LYS A 203 -34.50 30.62 -20.02
CA LYS A 203 -35.06 31.14 -18.75
C LYS A 203 -36.10 30.23 -18.10
N ASN A 204 -36.77 29.38 -18.88
CA ASN A 204 -37.89 28.55 -18.43
C ASN A 204 -37.52 27.06 -18.27
N SER A 205 -36.23 26.74 -18.21
CA SER A 205 -35.73 25.36 -18.10
C SER A 205 -34.66 25.30 -17.02
N ASP A 206 -34.67 24.29 -16.16
CA ASP A 206 -33.64 24.08 -15.12
C ASP A 206 -32.45 23.24 -15.61
N TYR A 207 -32.49 22.83 -16.88
CA TYR A 207 -31.49 21.96 -17.47
C TYR A 207 -30.15 22.68 -17.67
N LEU A 208 -29.05 21.96 -17.36
CA LEU A 208 -27.67 22.32 -17.69
C LEU A 208 -26.98 21.08 -18.27
N ALA A 209 -26.33 21.23 -19.41
CA ALA A 209 -25.55 20.14 -19.99
C ALA A 209 -24.22 19.97 -19.26
N VAL A 210 -23.80 18.72 -19.06
CA VAL A 210 -22.48 18.42 -18.49
C VAL A 210 -21.41 18.91 -19.46
N GLY A 211 -20.44 19.68 -18.96
CA GLY A 211 -19.43 20.34 -19.76
C GLY A 211 -19.81 21.74 -20.26
N GLN A 212 -21.05 22.21 -20.01
CA GLN A 212 -21.47 23.56 -20.37
C GLN A 212 -20.75 24.59 -19.48
N GLU A 213 -20.23 25.66 -20.08
CA GLU A 213 -19.52 26.72 -19.35
C GLU A 213 -20.47 27.82 -18.88
N LEU A 214 -20.31 28.25 -17.63
CA LEU A 214 -21.08 29.31 -16.98
C LEU A 214 -20.13 30.36 -16.38
N GLN A 215 -20.51 31.63 -16.47
CA GLN A 215 -19.88 32.76 -15.77
C GLN A 215 -20.47 32.89 -14.36
N LEU A 216 -19.61 32.89 -13.34
CA LEU A 216 -19.95 33.01 -11.91
C LEU A 216 -19.03 34.01 -11.21
N PRO A 217 -19.47 34.72 -10.16
CA PRO A 217 -18.62 35.70 -9.47
C PRO A 217 -17.53 35.03 -8.61
N LYS A 218 -16.36 35.63 -8.55
CA LYS A 218 -15.26 35.27 -7.65
C LYS A 218 -15.55 35.80 -6.24
N PRO A 219 -15.25 35.05 -5.17
CA PRO A 219 -15.45 35.53 -3.81
C PRO A 219 -14.48 36.68 -3.47
N PRO A 220 -14.94 37.80 -2.88
CA PRO A 220 -14.06 38.93 -2.55
C PRO A 220 -13.03 38.55 -1.47
N GLY A 221 -11.76 38.87 -1.72
CA GLY A 221 -10.63 38.66 -0.78
C GLY A 221 -9.48 37.77 -1.27
N SER A 222 -9.43 37.40 -2.55
CA SER A 222 -8.44 36.44 -3.08
C SER A 222 -7.06 37.04 -3.47
N THR A 223 -6.74 38.29 -3.10
CA THR A 223 -5.58 39.01 -3.65
C THR A 223 -4.44 39.38 -2.68
N VAL A 224 -4.32 38.80 -1.47
CA VAL A 224 -3.13 39.05 -0.63
C VAL A 224 -2.55 37.74 -0.06
N GLU A 225 -1.33 37.40 -0.48
CA GLU A 225 -0.53 36.31 0.09
C GLU A 225 -0.16 36.62 1.54
N GLY A 226 -0.47 35.70 2.46
CA GLY A 226 0.08 35.69 3.82
C GLY A 226 -0.89 35.94 4.97
N GLN A 227 -2.21 35.91 4.78
CA GLN A 227 -3.16 36.04 5.89
C GLN A 227 -3.57 34.66 6.42
N GLU A 228 -3.38 34.40 7.71
CA GLU A 228 -3.93 33.21 8.38
C GLU A 228 -5.46 33.30 8.39
N VAL A 229 -6.12 32.34 7.76
CA VAL A 229 -7.58 32.24 7.74
C VAL A 229 -8.05 31.73 9.09
N GLU A 230 -8.55 32.62 9.95
CA GLU A 230 -9.28 32.22 11.15
C GLU A 230 -10.58 31.50 10.71
N LEU A 231 -10.70 30.23 11.04
CA LEU A 231 -11.91 29.43 10.81
C LEU A 231 -13.00 29.92 11.76
N TYR A 232 -14.22 30.09 11.26
CA TYR A 232 -15.38 30.49 12.08
C TYR A 232 -16.38 29.33 12.19
N VAL A 233 -17.06 29.26 13.33
CA VAL A 233 -18.18 28.34 13.58
C VAL A 233 -19.47 29.13 13.77
N SER A 234 -20.59 28.51 13.37
CA SER A 234 -21.93 29.05 13.62
C SER A 234 -22.44 28.57 14.98
N TYR A 235 -22.79 29.50 15.86
CA TYR A 235 -23.24 29.25 17.23
C TYR A 235 -24.66 29.77 17.43
N THR A 236 -25.61 28.88 17.68
CA THR A 236 -26.98 29.27 18.02
C THR A 236 -27.09 29.63 19.49
N VAL A 237 -27.53 30.85 19.78
CA VAL A 237 -27.57 31.43 21.12
C VAL A 237 -28.65 30.73 21.97
N PRO A 238 -28.27 30.00 23.04
CA PRO A 238 -29.23 29.34 23.92
C PRO A 238 -29.88 30.33 24.90
N PRO A 239 -30.97 29.94 25.58
CA PRO A 239 -31.64 30.76 26.59
C PRO A 239 -30.68 31.25 27.66
N LYS A 240 -30.81 32.54 28.05
CA LYS A 240 -30.02 33.23 29.09
C LYS A 240 -28.53 33.44 28.77
N LYS A 241 -28.08 33.20 27.55
CA LYS A 241 -26.71 33.51 27.12
C LYS A 241 -26.51 35.02 26.99
N THR A 242 -25.35 35.53 27.43
CA THR A 242 -25.01 36.98 27.38
C THR A 242 -23.75 37.24 26.56
N MET A 243 -23.60 38.46 26.04
CA MET A 243 -22.38 38.89 25.33
C MET A 243 -21.11 38.70 26.16
N TYR A 244 -21.18 38.95 27.47
CA TYR A 244 -20.08 38.74 28.41
C TYR A 244 -19.70 37.25 28.51
N SER A 245 -20.69 36.35 28.59
CA SER A 245 -20.44 34.90 28.64
C SER A 245 -19.83 34.37 27.33
N LEU A 246 -20.23 34.92 26.18
CA LEU A 246 -19.67 34.54 24.87
C LEU A 246 -18.25 35.06 24.69
N SER A 247 -17.99 36.30 25.12
CA SER A 247 -16.66 36.91 25.07
C SER A 247 -15.66 36.11 25.91
N GLY A 248 -16.05 35.69 27.12
CA GLY A 248 -15.21 34.89 28.00
C GLY A 248 -14.96 33.46 27.49
N GLU A 249 -15.96 32.82 26.88
CA GLU A 249 -15.85 31.45 26.36
C GLU A 249 -14.97 31.35 25.12
N TYR A 250 -15.09 32.31 24.21
CA TYR A 250 -14.36 32.31 22.94
C TYR A 250 -13.08 33.17 22.96
N GLY A 251 -12.81 33.87 24.07
CA GLY A 251 -11.60 34.67 24.24
C GLY A 251 -11.52 35.89 23.31
N ILE A 252 -12.66 36.40 22.84
CA ILE A 252 -12.75 37.59 21.97
C ILE A 252 -13.60 38.68 22.61
N THR A 253 -13.39 39.93 22.21
CA THR A 253 -14.12 41.05 22.82
C THR A 253 -15.59 41.08 22.36
N SER A 254 -16.47 41.67 23.18
CA SER A 254 -17.87 41.85 22.79
C SER A 254 -18.02 42.72 21.54
N GLU A 255 -17.11 43.67 21.32
CA GLU A 255 -17.06 44.51 20.13
C GLU A 255 -16.69 43.71 18.87
N ASP A 256 -15.74 42.77 18.99
CA ASP A 256 -15.39 41.87 17.90
C ASP A 256 -16.53 40.91 17.55
N ILE A 257 -17.26 40.42 18.56
CA ILE A 257 -18.47 39.59 18.33
C ILE A 257 -19.51 40.40 17.56
N ILE A 258 -19.76 41.66 17.94
CA ILE A 258 -20.71 42.54 17.25
C ILE A 258 -20.23 42.86 15.83
N ARG A 259 -18.94 43.12 15.64
CA ARG A 259 -18.35 43.38 14.32
C ARG A 259 -18.52 42.19 13.37
N LEU A 260 -18.36 40.97 13.88
CA LEU A 260 -18.57 39.74 13.12
C LEU A 260 -20.06 39.41 12.93
N ASN A 261 -20.94 40.02 13.72
CA ASN A 261 -22.37 39.74 13.79
C ASN A 261 -23.20 41.04 13.88
N PRO A 262 -23.16 41.91 12.85
CA PRO A 262 -23.76 43.26 12.91
C PRO A 262 -25.28 43.24 13.16
N MET A 263 -25.96 42.15 12.82
CA MET A 263 -27.38 41.89 13.12
C MET A 263 -27.74 41.96 14.62
N ILE A 264 -26.76 41.82 15.52
CA ILE A 264 -26.97 42.01 16.97
C ILE A 264 -27.42 43.45 17.26
N LEU A 265 -26.88 44.44 16.55
CA LEU A 265 -27.27 45.85 16.71
C LEU A 265 -28.63 46.13 16.06
N GLU A 266 -28.86 45.60 14.85
CA GLU A 266 -30.10 45.81 14.09
C GLU A 266 -31.34 45.27 14.83
N GLN A 267 -31.18 44.22 15.64
CA GLN A 267 -32.27 43.62 16.40
C GLN A 267 -32.37 44.09 17.86
N GLY A 268 -31.59 45.10 18.25
CA GLY A 268 -31.64 45.71 19.58
C GLY A 268 -30.96 44.91 20.69
N GLY A 269 -29.97 44.08 20.35
CA GLY A 269 -29.18 43.27 21.29
C GLY A 269 -29.23 41.77 21.01
N LEU A 270 -28.42 41.00 21.74
CA LEU A 270 -28.33 39.55 21.61
C LEU A 270 -29.63 38.86 22.06
N LYS A 271 -30.23 38.03 21.19
CA LYS A 271 -31.45 37.26 21.48
C LYS A 271 -31.22 35.76 21.40
N GLU A 272 -32.00 35.01 22.17
CA GLU A 272 -32.07 33.56 22.09
C GLU A 272 -32.49 33.11 20.68
N GLY A 273 -31.85 32.05 20.18
CA GLY A 273 -32.07 31.48 18.86
C GLY A 273 -31.28 32.17 17.74
N MET A 274 -30.60 33.29 17.99
CA MET A 274 -29.71 33.93 16.99
C MET A 274 -28.54 33.02 16.63
N VAL A 275 -28.16 32.95 15.36
CA VAL A 275 -26.99 32.19 14.91
C VAL A 275 -25.83 33.15 14.71
N LEU A 276 -24.80 33.05 15.54
CA LEU A 276 -23.62 33.91 15.50
C LEU A 276 -22.45 33.23 14.81
N ARG A 277 -21.67 34.00 14.07
CA ARG A 277 -20.35 33.64 13.56
C ARG A 277 -19.29 33.98 14.61
N LEU A 278 -18.65 32.96 15.18
CA LEU A 278 -17.61 33.09 16.20
C LEU A 278 -16.32 32.35 15.75
N PRO A 279 -15.12 32.85 16.07
CA PRO A 279 -13.86 32.21 15.67
C PRO A 279 -13.65 30.89 16.39
N GLN A 280 -13.08 29.91 15.70
CA GLN A 280 -12.80 28.59 16.22
C GLN A 280 -11.50 28.61 17.02
N LYS A 281 -11.56 28.35 18.33
CA LYS A 281 -10.35 28.18 19.14
C LYS A 281 -9.59 26.94 18.65
N LYS A 282 -8.42 27.17 18.06
CA LYS A 282 -7.49 26.12 17.62
C LYS A 282 -6.95 25.45 18.90
N LEU A 283 -7.38 24.23 19.19
CA LEU A 283 -6.62 23.36 20.10
C LEU A 283 -5.37 22.95 19.32
N GLU A 284 -4.20 23.32 19.83
CA GLU A 284 -2.92 22.86 19.28
C GLU A 284 -2.90 21.33 19.36
N SER A 285 -3.09 20.67 18.22
CA SER A 285 -2.70 19.28 18.05
C SER A 285 -1.20 19.29 17.85
N GLU A 286 -0.44 18.89 18.87
CA GLU A 286 0.95 18.49 18.69
C GLU A 286 1.05 17.49 17.54
N GLU A 287 2.09 17.61 16.72
CA GLU A 287 2.40 16.70 15.63
C GLU A 287 2.43 15.25 16.15
N VAL A 288 1.40 14.47 15.85
CA VAL A 288 1.35 13.07 16.25
C VAL A 288 2.21 12.26 15.28
N ASN A 289 3.40 11.87 15.73
CA ASN A 289 4.27 10.95 15.01
C ASN A 289 3.55 9.60 14.82
N ALA A 290 3.25 9.23 13.57
CA ALA A 290 2.52 8.01 13.22
C ALA A 290 3.36 6.72 13.37
N GLU A 291 4.64 6.85 13.72
CA GLU A 291 5.53 5.72 13.92
C GLU A 291 5.21 4.94 15.21
N ASN A 292 4.63 5.60 16.22
CA ASN A 292 4.49 5.09 17.59
C ASN A 292 3.06 4.64 17.97
N TYR A 293 2.07 4.83 17.09
CA TYR A 293 0.67 4.56 17.41
C TYR A 293 -0.05 3.72 16.36
N ILE A 294 -0.99 2.91 16.85
CA ILE A 294 -1.99 2.16 16.06
C ILE A 294 -3.39 2.64 16.48
N PHE A 295 -4.40 2.21 15.74
CA PHE A 295 -5.77 2.64 15.84
C PHE A 295 -6.71 1.43 15.90
N TYR A 296 -7.70 1.45 16.78
CA TYR A 296 -8.71 0.38 16.93
C TYR A 296 -10.10 0.95 16.72
N GLU A 297 -10.86 0.40 15.76
CA GLU A 297 -12.27 0.75 15.59
C GLU A 297 -13.15 -0.08 16.53
N VAL A 298 -13.86 0.60 17.43
CA VAL A 298 -14.79 0.00 18.38
C VAL A 298 -15.95 -0.64 17.63
N LYS A 299 -16.15 -1.94 17.83
CA LYS A 299 -17.22 -2.70 17.20
C LYS A 299 -18.54 -2.60 17.98
N PRO A 300 -19.70 -2.83 17.34
CA PRO A 300 -20.99 -2.87 18.02
C PRO A 300 -20.99 -3.83 19.22
N LYS A 301 -21.66 -3.45 20.30
CA LYS A 301 -21.81 -4.22 21.56
C LYS A 301 -20.53 -4.43 22.38
N GLN A 302 -19.42 -3.77 22.05
CA GLN A 302 -18.24 -3.74 22.91
C GLN A 302 -18.44 -2.81 24.12
N THR A 303 -17.87 -3.20 25.25
CA THR A 303 -17.82 -2.42 26.49
C THR A 303 -16.37 -2.01 26.79
N GLU A 304 -16.20 -0.93 27.56
CA GLU A 304 -14.89 -0.45 28.01
C GLU A 304 -14.06 -1.57 28.67
N PHE A 305 -14.73 -2.40 29.49
CA PHE A 305 -14.12 -3.54 30.14
C PHE A 305 -13.69 -4.65 29.17
N SER A 306 -14.54 -5.01 28.20
CA SER A 306 -14.19 -6.01 27.20
C SER A 306 -13.04 -5.54 26.29
N LEU A 307 -12.99 -4.23 26.04
CA LEU A 307 -12.02 -3.61 25.16
C LEU A 307 -10.64 -3.50 25.81
N THR A 308 -10.56 -2.98 27.04
CA THR A 308 -9.31 -2.89 27.81
C THR A 308 -8.70 -4.27 28.05
N ARG A 309 -9.52 -5.28 28.36
CA ARG A 309 -9.07 -6.68 28.48
C ARG A 309 -8.52 -7.23 27.15
N LYS A 310 -9.20 -6.95 26.03
CA LYS A 310 -8.79 -7.41 24.69
C LYS A 310 -7.49 -6.75 24.21
N LEU A 311 -7.33 -5.46 24.50
CA LEU A 311 -6.20 -4.65 24.06
C LEU A 311 -5.01 -4.68 25.03
N GLY A 312 -5.17 -5.25 26.22
CA GLY A 312 -4.11 -5.33 27.22
C GLY A 312 -3.65 -3.95 27.74
N ILE A 313 -4.53 -2.94 27.70
CA ILE A 313 -4.27 -1.56 28.11
C ILE A 313 -5.23 -1.16 29.23
N GLY A 314 -4.73 -0.45 30.24
CA GLY A 314 -5.57 0.06 31.33
C GLY A 314 -6.55 1.12 30.85
N TYR A 315 -7.73 1.24 31.48
CA TYR A 315 -8.72 2.25 31.08
C TYR A 315 -8.18 3.68 31.23
N SER A 316 -7.41 3.96 32.29
CA SER A 316 -6.79 5.28 32.52
C SER A 316 -5.78 5.64 31.43
N GLU A 317 -5.00 4.68 30.97
CA GLU A 317 -4.02 4.85 29.90
C GLU A 317 -4.70 5.00 28.54
N LEU A 318 -5.75 4.21 28.29
CA LEU A 318 -6.59 4.31 27.10
C LEU A 318 -7.31 5.67 27.03
N LEU A 319 -7.81 6.17 28.15
CA LEU A 319 -8.45 7.49 28.28
C LEU A 319 -7.43 8.63 28.09
N ALA A 320 -6.21 8.49 28.60
CA ALA A 320 -5.15 9.47 28.39
C ALA A 320 -4.80 9.63 26.91
N LEU A 321 -4.78 8.52 26.16
CA LEU A 321 -4.55 8.53 24.71
C LEU A 321 -5.78 8.96 23.90
N ASN A 322 -6.97 8.81 24.47
CA ASN A 322 -8.26 9.08 23.83
C ASN A 322 -9.18 9.87 24.78
N PRO A 323 -8.95 11.18 25.00
CA PRO A 323 -9.72 11.97 25.95
C PRO A 323 -11.23 11.96 25.68
N ASP A 324 -11.63 11.73 24.43
CA ASP A 324 -13.03 11.59 24.01
C ASP A 324 -13.77 10.40 24.65
N LEU A 325 -13.05 9.41 25.17
CA LEU A 325 -13.64 8.31 25.95
C LEU A 325 -14.33 8.78 27.23
N SER A 326 -14.01 9.98 27.74
CA SER A 326 -14.74 10.59 28.86
C SER A 326 -16.24 10.78 28.59
N ARG A 327 -16.64 10.81 27.31
CA ARG A 327 -18.04 10.91 26.86
C ARG A 327 -18.69 9.53 26.61
N GLY A 328 -18.01 8.46 26.99
CA GLY A 328 -18.44 7.07 26.85
C GLY A 328 -18.05 6.43 25.51
N LEU A 329 -17.87 5.11 25.54
CA LEU A 329 -17.51 4.29 24.38
C LEU A 329 -18.67 4.16 23.38
N LYS A 330 -18.42 4.44 22.09
CA LYS A 330 -19.41 4.31 21.00
C LYS A 330 -18.91 3.39 19.89
N ALA A 331 -19.79 2.59 19.30
CA ALA A 331 -19.47 1.80 18.12
C ALA A 331 -19.06 2.72 16.95
N GLY A 332 -18.03 2.34 16.21
CA GLY A 332 -17.40 3.14 15.16
C GLY A 332 -16.37 4.16 15.66
N MET A 333 -16.20 4.33 16.98
CA MET A 333 -15.14 5.18 17.53
C MET A 333 -13.76 4.58 17.23
N VAL A 334 -12.81 5.41 16.81
CA VAL A 334 -11.43 4.97 16.52
C VAL A 334 -10.53 5.39 17.67
N LEU A 335 -9.88 4.41 18.29
CA LEU A 335 -9.05 4.60 19.48
C LEU A 335 -7.58 4.50 19.14
N LYS A 336 -6.83 5.53 19.50
CA LYS A 336 -5.37 5.60 19.48
C LYS A 336 -4.78 4.69 20.57
N LEU A 337 -3.82 3.87 20.18
CA LEU A 337 -3.14 2.89 21.04
C LEU A 337 -1.64 2.94 20.81
N PRO A 338 -0.78 2.70 21.82
CA PRO A 338 0.66 2.60 21.64
C PRO A 338 0.98 1.36 20.79
N ARG A 339 1.90 1.49 19.83
CA ARG A 339 2.29 0.41 18.92
C ARG A 339 2.93 -0.77 19.64
N GLU A 340 3.62 -0.53 20.76
CA GLU A 340 4.24 -1.55 21.61
C GLU A 340 3.21 -2.56 22.17
N LYS A 341 1.94 -2.13 22.33
CA LYS A 341 0.84 -2.99 22.80
C LYS A 341 0.15 -3.78 21.67
N ALA A 342 0.57 -3.61 20.42
CA ALA A 342 -0.01 -4.26 19.24
C ALA A 342 0.36 -5.74 19.06
N GLY A 343 1.32 -6.27 19.83
CA GLY A 343 2.08 -7.50 19.50
C GLY A 343 1.27 -8.74 19.10
N ASN A 344 -0.02 -8.81 19.47
CA ASN A 344 -0.92 -9.93 19.14
C ASN A 344 -2.01 -9.61 18.11
N LEU A 345 -2.07 -8.39 17.58
CA LEU A 345 -3.17 -7.86 16.76
C LEU A 345 -2.73 -7.69 15.30
N GLU A 346 -3.59 -8.06 14.35
CA GLU A 346 -3.30 -7.85 12.92
C GLU A 346 -3.45 -6.36 12.59
N VAL A 347 -2.33 -5.67 12.39
CA VAL A 347 -2.30 -4.24 12.05
C VAL A 347 -2.19 -4.09 10.53
N ARG A 348 -3.21 -3.49 9.90
CA ARG A 348 -3.15 -3.04 8.52
C ARG A 348 -3.37 -1.53 8.47
N ASN A 349 -2.44 -0.79 7.87
CA ASN A 349 -2.52 0.68 7.77
C ASN A 349 -2.76 1.36 9.13
N SER A 350 -2.05 0.89 10.16
CA SER A 350 -2.22 1.31 11.56
C SER A 350 -3.60 0.99 12.17
N LEU A 351 -4.50 0.28 11.51
CA LEU A 351 -5.76 -0.21 12.09
C LEU A 351 -5.64 -1.66 12.55
N ILE A 352 -6.04 -1.96 13.78
CA ILE A 352 -6.21 -3.31 14.29
C ILE A 352 -7.48 -3.90 13.68
N LEU A 353 -7.32 -4.94 12.86
CA LEU A 353 -8.43 -5.75 12.38
C LEU A 353 -8.67 -6.92 13.35
N ASP A 354 -9.94 -7.23 13.58
CA ASP A 354 -10.29 -8.48 14.27
C ASP A 354 -9.88 -9.65 13.36
N LYS A 355 -9.01 -10.54 13.85
CA LYS A 355 -8.70 -11.80 13.16
C LYS A 355 -10.02 -12.53 12.93
N ILE A 356 -10.38 -12.78 11.67
CA ILE A 356 -11.55 -13.59 11.35
C ILE A 356 -11.24 -15.01 11.79
N ASN A 357 -11.91 -15.47 12.85
CA ASN A 357 -11.87 -16.88 13.18
C ASN A 357 -12.75 -17.62 12.17
N LEU A 358 -12.10 -18.24 11.18
CA LEU A 358 -12.77 -18.99 10.13
C LEU A 358 -13.72 -20.04 10.72
N LEU A 359 -13.31 -20.72 11.81
CA LEU A 359 -14.11 -21.76 12.46
C LEU A 359 -15.46 -21.26 12.99
N ASP A 360 -15.53 -19.99 13.41
CA ASP A 360 -16.76 -19.40 13.96
C ASP A 360 -17.67 -18.82 12.87
N SER A 361 -17.15 -18.67 11.65
CA SER A 361 -17.82 -17.97 10.54
C SER A 361 -18.18 -18.90 9.38
N ILE A 362 -17.91 -20.21 9.48
CA ILE A 362 -18.19 -21.18 8.43
C ILE A 362 -19.69 -21.32 8.14
N SER A 363 -20.05 -21.40 6.86
CA SER A 363 -21.39 -21.82 6.44
C SER A 363 -21.39 -23.30 6.09
N ARG A 364 -22.28 -24.07 6.72
CA ARG A 364 -22.47 -25.51 6.44
C ARG A 364 -23.18 -25.76 5.10
N ASP A 365 -23.82 -24.74 4.55
CA ASP A 365 -24.48 -24.81 3.24
C ASP A 365 -23.46 -24.79 2.10
N ASN A 366 -22.31 -24.17 2.33
CA ASN A 366 -21.21 -24.17 1.39
C ASN A 366 -20.56 -25.56 1.39
N ARG A 367 -20.53 -26.19 0.21
CA ARG A 367 -19.91 -27.50 -0.01
C ARG A 367 -18.72 -27.37 -0.95
N PRO A 368 -17.52 -27.06 -0.42
CA PRO A 368 -16.33 -26.87 -1.25
C PRO A 368 -16.09 -28.07 -2.17
N SER A 369 -15.79 -27.79 -3.42
CA SER A 369 -15.41 -28.75 -4.44
C SER A 369 -13.93 -28.56 -4.77
N LEU A 370 -13.11 -29.56 -4.44
CA LEU A 370 -11.66 -29.50 -4.54
C LEU A 370 -11.15 -30.54 -5.54
N MET A 371 -10.20 -30.14 -6.38
CA MET A 371 -9.40 -31.07 -7.17
C MET A 371 -7.99 -31.16 -6.59
N VAL A 372 -7.48 -32.36 -6.35
CA VAL A 372 -6.10 -32.58 -5.91
C VAL A 372 -5.32 -33.19 -7.06
N MET A 373 -4.34 -32.45 -7.57
CA MET A 373 -3.51 -32.85 -8.71
C MET A 373 -2.06 -32.96 -8.25
N LEU A 374 -1.64 -34.14 -7.83
CA LEU A 374 -0.29 -34.39 -7.32
C LEU A 374 0.38 -35.54 -8.10
N PRO A 375 1.71 -35.55 -8.23
CA PRO A 375 2.44 -36.62 -8.91
C PRO A 375 2.63 -37.82 -7.99
N PHE A 376 1.59 -38.63 -7.83
CA PHE A 376 1.65 -39.90 -7.10
C PHE A 376 2.46 -40.96 -7.82
N ARG A 377 2.70 -40.80 -9.14
CA ARG A 377 3.51 -41.69 -9.99
C ARG A 377 3.23 -43.15 -9.70
N MET A 378 1.95 -43.50 -9.60
CA MET A 378 1.49 -44.85 -9.23
C MET A 378 1.99 -45.90 -10.22
N ASN A 379 2.23 -45.49 -11.48
CA ASN A 379 2.85 -46.31 -12.53
C ASN A 379 4.30 -46.72 -12.25
N ARG A 380 4.95 -46.17 -11.23
CA ARG A 380 6.32 -46.52 -10.80
C ARG A 380 6.34 -47.35 -9.53
N LEU A 381 5.19 -47.65 -8.93
CA LEU A 381 5.10 -48.40 -7.68
C LEU A 381 4.80 -49.87 -7.96
N GLU A 382 5.69 -50.74 -7.50
CA GLU A 382 5.52 -52.19 -7.49
C GLU A 382 4.77 -52.60 -6.21
N LEU A 383 3.43 -52.60 -6.27
CA LEU A 383 2.56 -52.80 -5.09
C LEU A 383 2.56 -54.23 -4.52
N ASP A 384 3.30 -55.15 -5.13
CA ASP A 384 3.47 -56.53 -4.68
C ASP A 384 4.57 -56.69 -3.61
N SER A 385 5.41 -55.67 -3.38
CA SER A 385 6.46 -55.68 -2.36
C SER A 385 6.50 -54.39 -1.55
N VAL A 386 6.15 -54.47 -0.27
CA VAL A 386 6.22 -53.34 0.68
C VAL A 386 7.62 -52.71 0.70
N LYS A 387 8.67 -53.55 0.71
CA LYS A 387 10.07 -53.09 0.73
C LYS A 387 10.46 -52.35 -0.54
N ASN A 388 9.99 -52.80 -1.71
CA ASN A 388 10.27 -52.11 -2.98
C ASN A 388 9.55 -50.75 -3.01
N VAL A 389 8.29 -50.71 -2.58
CA VAL A 389 7.51 -49.47 -2.46
C VAL A 389 8.21 -48.49 -1.53
N GLU A 390 8.59 -48.92 -0.34
CA GLU A 390 9.32 -48.08 0.64
C GLU A 390 10.60 -47.51 0.02
N SER A 391 11.43 -48.35 -0.58
CA SER A 391 12.67 -47.89 -1.23
C SER A 391 12.43 -46.92 -2.40
N THR A 392 11.30 -47.07 -3.12
CA THR A 392 10.93 -46.19 -4.24
C THR A 392 10.47 -44.83 -3.73
N ILE A 393 9.69 -44.82 -2.65
CA ILE A 393 9.27 -43.60 -1.97
C ILE A 393 10.49 -42.87 -1.41
N GLU A 394 11.37 -43.55 -0.67
CA GLU A 394 12.57 -42.95 -0.06
C GLU A 394 13.46 -42.23 -1.09
N ARG A 395 13.62 -42.81 -2.28
CA ARG A 395 14.45 -42.27 -3.37
C ARG A 395 13.77 -41.15 -4.15
N SER A 396 12.45 -41.01 -4.09
CA SER A 396 11.71 -40.03 -4.87
C SER A 396 11.18 -38.89 -4.01
N ASN A 397 11.79 -37.70 -4.14
CA ASN A 397 11.30 -36.50 -3.48
C ASN A 397 9.86 -36.12 -3.90
N ALA A 398 9.51 -36.35 -5.17
CA ALA A 398 8.16 -36.10 -5.66
C ALA A 398 7.11 -37.02 -4.99
N LEU A 399 7.43 -38.31 -4.79
CA LEU A 399 6.55 -39.24 -4.09
C LEU A 399 6.40 -38.88 -2.62
N LYS A 400 7.53 -38.68 -1.90
CA LYS A 400 7.49 -38.27 -0.49
C LYS A 400 6.65 -37.01 -0.30
N TYR A 401 6.86 -36.01 -1.16
CA TYR A 401 6.11 -34.77 -1.04
C TYR A 401 4.63 -34.95 -1.36
N SER A 402 4.29 -35.66 -2.43
CA SER A 402 2.89 -35.87 -2.83
C SER A 402 2.11 -36.72 -1.83
N LEU A 403 2.72 -37.80 -1.34
CA LEU A 403 2.11 -38.69 -0.36
C LEU A 403 1.93 -38.00 0.98
N GLY A 404 2.94 -37.25 1.45
CA GLY A 404 2.82 -36.43 2.66
C GLY A 404 1.73 -35.38 2.53
N LEU A 405 1.74 -34.56 1.47
CA LEU A 405 0.68 -33.57 1.24
C LEU A 405 -0.72 -34.21 1.24
N TYR A 406 -0.87 -35.35 0.58
CA TYR A 406 -2.16 -36.03 0.49
C TYR A 406 -2.59 -36.68 1.81
N SER A 407 -1.69 -37.32 2.54
CA SER A 407 -2.01 -37.92 3.85
C SER A 407 -2.44 -36.87 4.87
N GLY A 408 -1.78 -35.70 4.87
CA GLY A 408 -2.21 -34.53 5.64
C GLY A 408 -3.57 -33.99 5.23
N ALA A 409 -3.79 -33.83 3.92
CA ALA A 409 -5.06 -33.36 3.36
C ALA A 409 -6.24 -34.26 3.76
N LEU A 410 -6.03 -35.57 3.79
CA LEU A 410 -7.01 -36.55 4.24
C LEU A 410 -7.47 -36.29 5.70
N VAL A 411 -6.54 -36.00 6.61
CA VAL A 411 -6.87 -35.68 8.01
C VAL A 411 -7.58 -34.32 8.12
N ALA A 412 -7.24 -33.35 7.26
CA ALA A 412 -7.92 -32.05 7.23
C ALA A 412 -9.39 -32.19 6.80
N MET A 413 -9.65 -33.02 5.79
CA MET A 413 -11.01 -33.30 5.33
C MET A 413 -11.84 -34.04 6.38
N ASP A 414 -11.28 -35.02 7.08
CA ASP A 414 -11.95 -35.66 8.22
C ASP A 414 -12.32 -34.61 9.29
N SER A 415 -11.37 -33.73 9.61
CA SER A 415 -11.57 -32.68 10.61
C SER A 415 -12.67 -31.70 10.24
N LEU A 416 -12.82 -31.37 8.95
CA LEU A 416 -13.93 -30.55 8.45
C LEU A 416 -15.26 -31.29 8.44
N SER A 417 -15.25 -32.58 8.15
CA SER A 417 -16.44 -33.43 8.22
C SER A 417 -17.02 -33.43 9.64
N ASP A 418 -16.17 -33.47 10.69
CA ASP A 418 -16.62 -33.39 12.07
C ASP A 418 -17.24 -32.02 12.42
N LEU A 419 -16.86 -30.96 11.71
CA LEU A 419 -17.46 -29.63 11.83
C LEU A 419 -18.78 -29.51 11.04
N GLY A 420 -19.21 -30.60 10.37
CA GLY A 420 -20.42 -30.66 9.55
C GLY A 420 -20.25 -30.06 8.16
N ILE A 421 -19.02 -29.85 7.69
CA ILE A 421 -18.75 -29.34 6.35
C ILE A 421 -18.55 -30.52 5.41
N SER A 422 -19.43 -30.64 4.42
CA SER A 422 -19.29 -31.63 3.35
C SER A 422 -18.37 -31.11 2.24
N VAL A 423 -17.31 -31.84 1.93
CA VAL A 423 -16.34 -31.50 0.89
C VAL A 423 -16.43 -32.51 -0.24
N ARG A 424 -16.50 -32.05 -1.50
CA ARG A 424 -16.38 -32.91 -2.69
C ARG A 424 -14.94 -32.88 -3.15
N VAL A 425 -14.28 -34.03 -3.25
CA VAL A 425 -12.87 -34.11 -3.69
C VAL A 425 -12.70 -35.06 -4.85
N LYS A 426 -11.95 -34.63 -5.86
CA LYS A 426 -11.44 -35.48 -6.93
C LYS A 426 -9.91 -35.46 -6.89
N THR A 427 -9.28 -36.64 -6.86
CA THR A 427 -7.82 -36.77 -6.77
C THR A 427 -7.28 -37.38 -8.06
N PHE A 428 -6.24 -36.78 -8.63
CA PHE A 428 -5.63 -37.22 -9.87
C PHE A 428 -4.11 -37.34 -9.74
N ASP A 429 -3.57 -38.41 -10.32
CA ASP A 429 -2.13 -38.58 -10.51
C ASP A 429 -1.67 -37.83 -11.77
N THR A 430 -0.83 -36.83 -11.56
CA THR A 430 -0.25 -36.02 -12.64
C THR A 430 0.97 -36.69 -13.26
N GLU A 431 1.54 -37.71 -12.62
CA GLU A 431 2.70 -38.47 -13.09
C GLU A 431 3.97 -37.63 -13.40
N LEU A 432 4.04 -36.37 -12.94
CA LEU A 432 5.03 -35.36 -13.38
C LEU A 432 4.99 -35.11 -14.91
N SER A 433 3.80 -35.12 -15.50
CA SER A 433 3.61 -34.87 -16.93
C SER A 433 2.63 -33.71 -17.17
N ARG A 434 3.09 -32.75 -17.97
CA ARG A 434 2.26 -31.65 -18.47
C ARG A 434 1.11 -32.17 -19.33
N GLU A 435 1.37 -33.17 -20.17
CA GLU A 435 0.40 -33.79 -21.08
C GLU A 435 -0.69 -34.52 -20.28
N LYS A 436 -0.30 -35.21 -19.22
CA LYS A 436 -1.24 -35.86 -18.31
C LYS A 436 -2.17 -34.83 -17.66
N VAL A 437 -1.62 -33.74 -17.13
CA VAL A 437 -2.41 -32.62 -16.56
C VAL A 437 -3.37 -32.04 -17.59
N ARG A 438 -2.90 -31.77 -18.81
CA ARG A 438 -3.77 -31.31 -19.91
C ARG A 438 -4.92 -32.29 -20.18
N SER A 439 -4.62 -33.58 -20.23
CA SER A 439 -5.63 -34.62 -20.51
C SER A 439 -6.67 -34.78 -19.41
N ILE A 440 -6.28 -34.58 -18.14
CA ILE A 440 -7.18 -34.62 -16.99
C ILE A 440 -8.13 -33.42 -17.07
N LEU A 441 -7.58 -32.21 -17.16
CA LEU A 441 -8.37 -30.98 -17.12
C LEU A 441 -9.31 -30.84 -18.32
N ALA A 442 -8.92 -31.33 -19.50
CA ALA A 442 -9.78 -31.33 -20.70
C ALA A 442 -11.01 -32.25 -20.57
N ARG A 443 -11.02 -33.20 -19.62
CA ARG A 443 -12.14 -34.14 -19.40
C ARG A 443 -13.05 -33.74 -18.25
N GLU A 444 -12.60 -32.83 -17.39
CA GLU A 444 -13.30 -32.43 -16.18
C GLU A 444 -14.10 -31.14 -16.40
N ASP A 445 -15.28 -31.06 -15.78
CA ASP A 445 -16.07 -29.83 -15.74
C ASP A 445 -15.57 -28.89 -14.63
N LEU A 446 -14.68 -27.97 -15.02
CA LEU A 446 -14.07 -27.00 -14.11
C LEU A 446 -15.06 -25.98 -13.54
N SER A 447 -16.24 -25.80 -14.13
CA SER A 447 -17.25 -24.87 -13.60
C SER A 447 -17.81 -25.31 -12.24
N THR A 448 -17.65 -26.60 -11.90
CA THR A 448 -18.09 -27.18 -10.63
C THR A 448 -16.99 -27.25 -9.57
N VAL A 449 -15.77 -26.80 -9.90
CA VAL A 449 -14.57 -26.89 -9.05
C VAL A 449 -14.32 -25.52 -8.41
N ASN A 450 -14.12 -25.47 -7.09
CA ASN A 450 -13.84 -24.22 -6.38
C ASN A 450 -12.35 -23.93 -6.24
N ALA A 451 -11.49 -24.95 -6.23
CA ALA A 451 -10.04 -24.80 -6.23
C ALA A 451 -9.33 -26.09 -6.67
N ILE A 452 -8.08 -25.95 -7.09
CA ILE A 452 -7.15 -27.06 -7.38
C ILE A 452 -5.95 -26.97 -6.42
N ILE A 453 -5.55 -28.06 -5.75
CA ILE A 453 -4.25 -28.15 -5.07
C ILE A 453 -3.24 -28.83 -6.00
N GLY A 454 -2.07 -28.22 -6.19
CA GLY A 454 -1.07 -28.63 -7.18
C GLY A 454 -1.42 -28.18 -8.60
N PRO A 455 -0.68 -28.58 -9.66
CA PRO A 455 0.48 -29.48 -9.67
C PRO A 455 1.77 -28.93 -9.02
N LEU A 456 2.77 -29.82 -8.85
CA LEU A 456 4.06 -29.51 -8.20
C LEU A 456 5.18 -29.07 -9.17
N GLN A 457 5.03 -29.31 -10.47
CA GLN A 457 6.05 -29.00 -11.48
C GLN A 457 5.66 -27.73 -12.23
N ALA A 458 6.62 -26.83 -12.50
CA ALA A 458 6.38 -25.52 -13.11
C ALA A 458 5.58 -25.60 -14.43
N GLU A 459 5.98 -26.47 -15.35
CA GLU A 459 5.28 -26.63 -16.66
C GLU A 459 3.87 -27.19 -16.52
N ALA A 460 3.69 -28.16 -15.61
CA ALA A 460 2.37 -28.72 -15.30
C ALA A 460 1.47 -27.70 -14.60
N LEU A 461 2.03 -26.89 -13.69
CA LEU A 461 1.35 -25.80 -13.01
C LEU A 461 0.90 -24.72 -14.00
N LYS A 462 1.78 -24.32 -14.92
CA LYS A 462 1.45 -23.37 -15.99
C LYS A 462 0.32 -23.88 -16.88
N GLU A 463 0.38 -25.16 -17.29
CA GLU A 463 -0.69 -25.79 -18.06
C GLU A 463 -2.02 -25.81 -17.30
N ALA A 464 -1.99 -26.18 -16.02
CA ALA A 464 -3.19 -26.17 -15.19
C ALA A 464 -3.76 -24.75 -15.04
N ALA A 465 -2.90 -23.76 -14.77
CA ALA A 465 -3.30 -22.37 -14.61
C ALA A 465 -3.97 -21.81 -15.86
N MET A 466 -3.42 -22.09 -17.04
CA MET A 466 -4.00 -21.67 -18.32
C MET A 466 -5.38 -22.27 -18.57
N GLN A 467 -5.62 -23.54 -18.21
CA GLN A 467 -6.93 -24.18 -18.43
C GLN A 467 -7.96 -23.82 -17.35
N ALA A 468 -7.52 -23.65 -16.10
CA ALA A 468 -8.37 -23.28 -14.97
C ALA A 468 -8.77 -21.80 -14.96
N GLY A 469 -7.93 -20.93 -15.54
CA GLY A 469 -8.11 -19.48 -15.55
C GLY A 469 -9.45 -19.01 -16.15
N PRO A 470 -9.83 -19.46 -17.36
CA PRO A 470 -11.12 -19.09 -17.97
C PRO A 470 -12.35 -19.49 -17.15
N ALA A 471 -12.26 -20.58 -16.36
CA ALA A 471 -13.32 -21.02 -15.47
C ALA A 471 -13.30 -20.28 -14.11
N GLY A 472 -12.37 -19.36 -13.90
CA GLY A 472 -12.22 -18.65 -12.63
C GLY A 472 -11.81 -19.58 -11.49
N VAL A 473 -11.12 -20.69 -11.78
CA VAL A 473 -10.70 -21.66 -10.76
C VAL A 473 -9.29 -21.31 -10.27
N PRO A 474 -9.13 -21.02 -8.97
CA PRO A 474 -7.83 -20.76 -8.36
C PRO A 474 -7.04 -22.07 -8.21
N ILE A 475 -5.73 -21.97 -8.41
CA ILE A 475 -4.79 -23.06 -8.16
C ILE A 475 -3.95 -22.72 -6.94
N VAL A 476 -3.96 -23.57 -5.94
CA VAL A 476 -3.13 -23.46 -4.74
C VAL A 476 -1.91 -24.36 -4.91
N ALA A 477 -0.78 -23.74 -5.22
CA ALA A 477 0.48 -24.40 -5.47
C ALA A 477 1.27 -24.52 -4.16
N PRO A 478 1.58 -25.74 -3.67
CA PRO A 478 2.37 -25.95 -2.47
C PRO A 478 3.87 -25.78 -2.77
N LEU A 479 4.24 -24.68 -3.40
CA LEU A 479 5.59 -24.34 -3.80
C LEU A 479 5.76 -22.82 -3.84
N SER A 480 7.01 -22.36 -3.83
CA SER A 480 7.32 -20.93 -3.95
C SER A 480 7.24 -20.51 -5.40
N ALA A 481 6.81 -19.27 -5.64
CA ALA A 481 6.76 -18.74 -6.99
C ALA A 481 8.15 -18.69 -7.64
N GLN A 482 8.18 -19.02 -8.93
CA GLN A 482 9.34 -18.77 -9.78
C GLN A 482 9.18 -17.38 -10.40
N SER A 483 10.27 -16.61 -10.49
CA SER A 483 10.28 -15.20 -10.89
C SER A 483 9.67 -14.93 -12.27
N ASP A 484 9.62 -15.93 -13.13
CA ASP A 484 9.32 -15.78 -14.56
C ASP A 484 7.89 -16.22 -14.93
N LEU A 485 7.04 -16.49 -13.92
CA LEU A 485 5.71 -17.06 -14.12
C LEU A 485 4.60 -16.06 -13.80
N ASP A 486 4.00 -15.46 -14.84
CA ASP A 486 2.78 -14.66 -14.71
C ASP A 486 1.54 -15.56 -14.67
N LEU A 487 1.14 -15.96 -13.45
CA LEU A 487 0.02 -16.87 -13.22
C LEU A 487 -1.03 -16.22 -12.30
N PRO A 488 -1.93 -15.38 -12.83
CA PRO A 488 -2.84 -14.54 -12.03
C PRO A 488 -3.85 -15.34 -11.19
N ASN A 489 -4.12 -16.60 -11.56
CA ASN A 489 -5.01 -17.50 -10.82
C ASN A 489 -4.28 -18.47 -9.88
N VAL A 490 -2.96 -18.31 -9.67
CA VAL A 490 -2.17 -19.20 -8.81
C VAL A 490 -1.89 -18.55 -7.45
N PHE A 491 -2.08 -19.32 -6.39
CA PHE A 491 -1.73 -19.04 -5.01
C PHE A 491 -0.53 -19.88 -4.61
N PHE A 492 0.64 -19.25 -4.57
CA PHE A 492 1.87 -19.87 -4.07
C PHE A 492 1.84 -19.87 -2.55
N SER A 493 1.66 -21.05 -1.95
CA SER A 493 1.51 -21.17 -0.50
C SER A 493 2.83 -21.15 0.27
N VAL A 494 3.95 -21.21 -0.44
CA VAL A 494 5.29 -21.14 0.17
C VAL A 494 5.89 -19.77 -0.12
N PRO A 495 6.33 -19.02 0.92
CA PRO A 495 7.06 -17.78 0.73
C PRO A 495 8.35 -18.01 -0.08
N SER A 496 8.80 -16.98 -0.80
CA SER A 496 10.10 -17.01 -1.47
C SER A 496 11.24 -16.73 -0.50
N ASP A 497 12.44 -17.16 -0.85
CA ASP A 497 13.67 -16.89 -0.07
C ASP A 497 13.90 -15.38 0.12
N SER A 498 13.43 -14.55 -0.84
CA SER A 498 13.49 -13.10 -0.70
C SER A 498 12.58 -12.57 0.40
N ILE A 499 11.39 -13.18 0.58
CA ILE A 499 10.47 -12.83 1.68
C ILE A 499 11.05 -13.29 3.02
N LEU A 500 11.59 -14.52 3.09
CA LEU A 500 12.25 -15.04 4.30
C LEU A 500 13.41 -14.13 4.73
N ARG A 501 14.25 -13.75 3.76
CA ARG A 501 15.37 -12.83 4.00
C ARG A 501 14.91 -11.48 4.51
N LEU A 502 13.95 -10.86 3.83
CA LEU A 502 13.43 -9.55 4.25
C LEU A 502 12.88 -9.63 5.68
N LYS A 503 12.09 -10.67 5.99
CA LYS A 503 11.56 -10.86 7.34
C LYS A 503 12.67 -10.98 8.39
N MET A 504 13.71 -11.77 8.10
CA MET A 504 14.83 -11.94 9.01
C MET A 504 15.57 -10.63 9.24
N LEU A 505 15.85 -9.87 8.17
CA LEU A 505 16.53 -8.58 8.27
C LEU A 505 15.69 -7.52 9.00
N ASP A 506 14.37 -7.54 8.81
CA ASP A 506 13.46 -6.66 9.55
C ASP A 506 13.40 -7.02 11.04
N TYR A 507 13.36 -8.31 11.37
CA TYR A 507 13.46 -8.78 12.75
C TYR A 507 14.79 -8.37 13.40
N MET A 508 15.92 -8.62 12.74
CA MET A 508 17.22 -8.17 13.23
C MET A 508 17.25 -6.65 13.42
N GLY A 509 16.67 -5.90 12.48
CA GLY A 509 16.59 -4.45 12.57
C GLY A 509 15.74 -3.95 13.74
N SER A 510 14.68 -4.68 14.13
CA SER A 510 13.80 -4.27 15.24
C SER A 510 14.41 -4.50 16.61
N ILE A 511 15.24 -5.55 16.77
CA ILE A 511 15.89 -5.87 18.05
C ILE A 511 17.31 -5.31 18.17
N ARG A 512 17.79 -4.61 17.14
CA ARG A 512 19.15 -4.04 17.11
C ARG A 512 19.22 -2.73 17.86
N THR A 513 20.28 -2.56 18.64
CA THR A 513 20.69 -1.30 19.26
C THR A 513 22.06 -0.88 18.71
N ASP A 514 23.11 -1.57 19.15
CA ASP A 514 24.53 -1.18 19.02
C ASP A 514 25.43 -2.37 18.68
N GLN A 515 24.85 -3.54 18.39
CA GLN A 515 25.59 -4.78 18.17
C GLN A 515 26.62 -4.67 17.05
N ASN A 516 27.69 -5.45 17.16
CA ASN A 516 28.69 -5.58 16.11
C ASN A 516 28.26 -6.62 15.07
N ILE A 517 27.96 -6.20 13.84
CA ILE A 517 27.50 -7.12 12.78
C ILE A 517 28.67 -7.55 11.89
N ILE A 518 28.82 -8.87 11.74
CA ILE A 518 29.78 -9.51 10.85
C ILE A 518 29.00 -10.37 9.85
N VAL A 519 29.33 -10.27 8.57
CA VAL A 519 28.74 -11.09 7.51
C VAL A 519 29.81 -12.04 6.98
N ILE A 520 29.51 -13.33 6.98
CA ILE A 520 30.34 -14.38 6.38
C ILE A 520 29.52 -14.99 5.26
N ASN A 521 30.06 -15.02 4.05
CA ASN A 521 29.39 -15.63 2.90
C ASN A 521 30.38 -16.31 1.96
N ASP A 522 29.89 -17.30 1.23
CA ASP A 522 30.60 -17.85 0.07
C ASP A 522 30.38 -16.99 -1.19
N ALA A 523 31.13 -17.28 -2.25
CA ALA A 523 31.05 -16.55 -3.52
C ALA A 523 29.65 -16.56 -4.14
N GLN A 524 28.87 -17.63 -3.96
CA GLN A 524 27.51 -17.74 -4.50
C GLN A 524 26.53 -16.79 -3.80
N ASN A 525 26.82 -16.46 -2.54
CA ASN A 525 25.97 -15.62 -1.69
C ASN A 525 26.43 -14.15 -1.61
N ASP A 526 27.32 -13.69 -2.51
CA ASP A 526 27.78 -12.29 -2.51
C ASP A 526 26.65 -11.28 -2.74
N SER A 527 25.67 -11.62 -3.59
CA SER A 527 24.48 -10.79 -3.80
C SER A 527 23.63 -10.65 -2.52
N THR A 528 23.59 -11.69 -1.69
CA THR A 528 22.92 -11.66 -0.38
C THR A 528 23.69 -10.77 0.59
N ARG A 529 25.03 -10.87 0.62
CA ARG A 529 25.89 -9.98 1.44
C ARG A 529 25.63 -8.52 1.12
N VAL A 530 25.57 -8.14 -0.16
CA VAL A 530 25.29 -6.75 -0.57
C VAL A 530 23.97 -6.26 0.00
N ARG A 531 22.89 -7.05 -0.11
CA ARG A 531 21.57 -6.70 0.46
C ARG A 531 21.58 -6.58 1.98
N ILE A 532 22.34 -7.42 2.67
CA ILE A 532 22.53 -7.32 4.12
C ILE A 532 23.21 -5.99 4.46
N GLN A 533 24.24 -5.60 3.72
CA GLN A 533 24.97 -4.34 3.94
C GLN A 533 24.16 -3.10 3.54
N GLU A 534 23.23 -3.20 2.60
CA GLU A 534 22.26 -2.14 2.31
C GLU A 534 21.35 -1.88 3.53
N LYS A 535 20.89 -2.93 4.22
CA LYS A 535 20.10 -2.81 5.46
C LYS A 535 20.96 -2.40 6.66
N PHE A 536 22.19 -2.91 6.73
CA PHE A 536 23.13 -2.69 7.83
C PHE A 536 24.47 -2.14 7.29
N PRO A 537 24.60 -0.83 7.01
CA PRO A 537 25.79 -0.25 6.39
C PRO A 537 27.09 -0.44 7.19
N MET A 538 26.99 -0.62 8.51
CA MET A 538 28.13 -0.86 9.40
C MET A 538 28.55 -2.33 9.48
N ALA A 539 27.84 -3.24 8.80
CA ALA A 539 28.14 -4.66 8.81
C ALA A 539 29.47 -4.95 8.08
N ARG A 540 30.40 -5.61 8.79
CA ARG A 540 31.74 -5.94 8.28
C ARG A 540 31.73 -7.31 7.62
N ALA A 541 32.17 -7.38 6.36
CA ALA A 541 32.26 -8.65 5.65
C ALA A 541 33.60 -9.35 5.93
N LEU A 542 33.55 -10.61 6.32
CA LEU A 542 34.72 -11.48 6.41
C LEU A 542 34.86 -12.29 5.13
N LYS A 543 36.02 -12.16 4.48
CA LYS A 543 36.33 -12.95 3.29
C LYS A 543 36.65 -14.38 3.68
N VAL A 544 36.02 -15.32 2.99
CA VAL A 544 36.31 -16.75 3.11
C VAL A 544 37.34 -17.14 2.05
N ARG A 545 38.25 -18.07 2.38
CA ARG A 545 39.21 -18.62 1.41
C ARG A 545 38.57 -19.82 0.73
N GLU A 546 38.42 -19.74 -0.58
CA GLU A 546 37.82 -20.77 -1.42
C GLU A 546 38.87 -21.35 -2.39
N ASP A 547 39.17 -22.64 -2.22
CA ASP A 547 39.95 -23.44 -3.16
C ASP A 547 39.02 -24.49 -3.80
N GLU A 548 39.46 -25.16 -4.87
CA GLU A 548 38.64 -26.10 -5.67
C GLU A 548 37.87 -27.18 -4.86
N LYS A 549 38.32 -27.51 -3.64
CA LYS A 549 37.70 -28.54 -2.79
C LYS A 549 37.38 -28.10 -1.36
N ASN A 550 37.88 -26.94 -0.94
CA ASN A 550 37.86 -26.51 0.45
C ASN A 550 37.41 -25.06 0.55
N ILE A 551 36.57 -24.81 1.54
CA ILE A 551 36.16 -23.48 1.96
C ILE A 551 36.60 -23.33 3.41
N SER A 552 37.33 -22.28 3.73
CA SER A 552 37.91 -22.09 5.06
C SER A 552 37.85 -20.64 5.52
N VAL A 553 37.63 -20.48 6.82
CA VAL A 553 37.60 -19.18 7.48
C VAL A 553 38.92 -18.99 8.22
N ASP A 554 39.49 -17.79 8.06
CA ASP A 554 40.64 -17.38 8.83
C ASP A 554 40.20 -17.04 10.26
N ILE A 555 40.63 -17.87 11.22
CA ILE A 555 40.22 -17.79 12.63
C ILE A 555 40.71 -16.48 13.26
N GLU A 556 41.94 -16.06 12.96
CA GLU A 556 42.50 -14.82 13.50
C GLU A 556 41.74 -13.62 12.95
N ALA A 557 41.45 -13.61 11.64
CA ALA A 557 40.67 -12.55 11.02
C ALA A 557 39.24 -12.46 11.59
N LEU A 558 38.56 -13.59 11.80
CA LEU A 558 37.23 -13.62 12.43
C LEU A 558 37.29 -13.11 13.87
N THR A 559 38.24 -13.59 14.66
CA THR A 559 38.36 -13.24 16.08
C THR A 559 38.67 -11.75 16.25
N ASN A 560 39.51 -11.16 15.38
CA ASN A 560 39.83 -9.73 15.38
C ASN A 560 38.63 -8.83 15.00
N LEU A 561 37.59 -9.38 14.38
CA LEU A 561 36.36 -8.65 14.12
C LEU A 561 35.41 -8.67 15.31
N LEU A 562 35.57 -9.55 16.29
CA LEU A 562 34.69 -9.62 17.46
C LEU A 562 34.95 -8.44 18.41
N SER A 563 33.87 -7.92 18.98
CA SER A 563 33.88 -6.90 20.03
C SER A 563 33.74 -7.56 21.39
N ILE A 564 34.41 -6.99 22.39
CA ILE A 564 34.23 -7.32 23.82
C ILE A 564 33.27 -6.33 24.52
N ASP A 565 32.95 -5.21 23.86
CA ASP A 565 32.10 -4.16 24.40
C ASP A 565 30.64 -4.37 24.02
N ASN A 566 30.39 -4.89 22.80
CA ASN A 566 29.07 -5.07 22.22
C ASN A 566 28.83 -6.55 21.84
N GLU A 567 27.58 -7.00 21.91
CA GLU A 567 27.20 -8.34 21.41
C GLU A 567 27.54 -8.46 19.91
N ASN A 568 28.10 -9.60 19.52
CA ASN A 568 28.49 -9.88 18.15
C ASN A 568 27.40 -10.65 17.42
N TRP A 569 26.88 -10.09 16.33
CA TRP A 569 25.91 -10.74 15.47
C TRP A 569 26.60 -11.20 14.18
N VAL A 570 26.71 -12.51 14.01
CA VAL A 570 27.36 -13.11 12.83
C VAL A 570 26.30 -13.67 11.90
N ILE A 571 26.16 -13.09 10.72
CA ILE A 571 25.25 -13.54 9.68
C ILE A 571 26.03 -14.45 8.73
N LEU A 572 25.67 -15.73 8.67
CA LEU A 572 26.26 -16.72 7.78
C LEU A 572 25.32 -17.02 6.60
N GLU A 573 25.81 -16.77 5.39
CA GLU A 573 25.11 -17.05 4.14
C GLU A 573 25.92 -18.04 3.29
N THR A 574 25.49 -19.29 3.26
CA THR A 574 26.20 -20.33 2.50
C THR A 574 25.31 -21.53 2.19
N GLU A 575 25.61 -22.22 1.10
CA GLU A 575 25.06 -23.55 0.79
C GLU A 575 26.05 -24.69 1.11
N ASN A 576 27.21 -24.37 1.69
CA ASN A 576 28.25 -25.34 2.00
C ASN A 576 28.25 -25.74 3.48
N PHE A 577 27.84 -26.98 3.78
CA PHE A 577 27.76 -27.49 5.14
C PHE A 577 29.11 -27.49 5.88
N LYS A 578 30.24 -27.60 5.16
CA LYS A 578 31.57 -27.51 5.78
C LYS A 578 31.82 -26.13 6.37
N LEU A 579 31.41 -25.08 5.65
CA LEU A 579 31.53 -23.71 6.13
C LEU A 579 30.62 -23.48 7.35
N VAL A 580 29.38 -23.97 7.33
CA VAL A 580 28.48 -23.92 8.49
C VAL A 580 29.10 -24.61 9.72
N SER A 581 29.65 -25.81 9.53
CA SER A 581 30.30 -26.58 10.60
C SER A 581 31.50 -25.84 11.18
N SER A 582 32.40 -25.34 10.32
CA SER A 582 33.60 -24.62 10.75
C SER A 582 33.25 -23.30 11.46
N VAL A 583 32.37 -22.48 10.88
CA VAL A 583 31.99 -21.18 11.47
C VAL A 583 31.30 -21.38 12.81
N SER A 584 30.30 -22.27 12.89
CA SER A 584 29.60 -22.52 14.15
C SER A 584 30.54 -23.05 15.24
N SER A 585 31.51 -23.91 14.89
CA SER A 585 32.52 -24.39 15.83
C SER A 585 33.43 -23.27 16.34
N ILE A 586 33.98 -22.45 15.42
CA ILE A 586 34.87 -21.33 15.78
C ILE A 586 34.13 -20.33 16.68
N LEU A 587 32.94 -19.88 16.26
CA LEU A 587 32.16 -18.92 17.04
C LEU A 587 31.77 -19.47 18.41
N ASN A 588 31.41 -20.75 18.50
CA ASN A 588 31.09 -21.37 19.79
C ASN A 588 32.30 -21.36 20.73
N SER A 589 33.52 -21.52 20.20
CA SER A 589 34.75 -21.49 21.00
C SER A 589 35.15 -20.09 21.50
N THR A 590 34.63 -19.02 20.88
CA THR A 590 34.93 -17.64 21.28
C THR A 590 33.97 -17.08 22.35
N ILE A 591 32.88 -17.78 22.64
CA ILE A 591 31.92 -17.39 23.68
C ILE A 591 32.60 -17.43 25.05
N SER A 592 32.51 -16.33 25.78
CA SER A 592 33.05 -16.17 27.13
C SER A 592 32.25 -15.12 27.90
N ASP A 593 32.59 -14.87 29.18
CA ASP A 593 31.91 -13.85 30.00
C ASP A 593 32.00 -12.44 29.40
N THR A 594 33.03 -12.16 28.60
CA THR A 594 33.26 -10.86 27.94
C THR A 594 32.85 -10.84 26.47
N THR A 595 32.75 -11.99 25.81
CA THR A 595 32.49 -12.07 24.37
C THR A 595 31.19 -12.82 24.13
N GLN A 596 30.14 -12.06 23.83
CA GLN A 596 28.84 -12.62 23.47
C GLN A 596 28.71 -12.71 21.95
N VAL A 597 28.26 -13.87 21.46
CA VAL A 597 28.12 -14.14 20.02
C VAL A 597 26.76 -14.76 19.75
N ARG A 598 26.06 -14.22 18.76
CA ARG A 598 24.84 -14.76 18.21
C ARG A 598 24.99 -15.01 16.71
N MET A 599 24.53 -16.15 16.24
CA MET A 599 24.59 -16.53 14.84
C MET A 599 23.23 -16.39 14.16
N PHE A 600 23.24 -15.94 12.90
CA PHE A 600 22.05 -15.75 12.09
C PHE A 600 22.24 -16.29 10.68
N THR A 601 21.15 -16.62 10.01
CA THR A 601 21.10 -16.73 8.55
C THR A 601 19.78 -16.19 8.03
N THR A 602 19.79 -15.62 6.84
CA THR A 602 18.57 -15.18 6.15
C THR A 602 17.93 -16.29 5.33
N ASN A 603 18.61 -17.43 5.17
CA ASN A 603 18.08 -18.61 4.48
C ASN A 603 18.65 -19.92 5.08
N LYS A 604 17.88 -20.58 5.95
CA LYS A 604 18.26 -21.92 6.45
C LYS A 604 18.00 -22.97 5.36
N ASN A 605 19.02 -23.26 4.59
CA ASN A 605 19.01 -24.30 3.56
C ASN A 605 19.58 -25.64 4.09
N ARG A 606 19.72 -26.63 3.18
CA ARG A 606 20.17 -27.99 3.50
C ARG A 606 21.58 -28.07 4.11
N ALA A 607 22.42 -27.05 3.93
CA ALA A 607 23.75 -26.99 4.52
C ALA A 607 23.69 -26.97 6.05
N PHE A 608 22.68 -26.30 6.60
CA PHE A 608 22.45 -26.18 8.04
C PHE A 608 21.74 -27.41 8.64
N GLU A 609 21.25 -28.31 7.81
CA GLU A 609 20.53 -29.53 8.20
C GLU A 609 21.40 -30.79 8.08
N ASN A 610 22.67 -30.64 7.71
CA ASN A 610 23.57 -31.77 7.58
C ASN A 610 23.91 -32.37 8.95
N ASP A 611 24.03 -33.70 9.03
CA ASP A 611 24.27 -34.43 10.27
C ASP A 611 25.58 -34.04 10.97
N VAL A 612 26.55 -33.45 10.26
CA VAL A 612 27.81 -32.97 10.86
C VAL A 612 27.66 -31.62 11.60
N ILE A 613 26.52 -30.95 11.47
CA ILE A 613 26.27 -29.66 12.12
C ILE A 613 25.88 -29.91 13.58
N SER A 614 26.66 -29.34 14.50
CA SER A 614 26.46 -29.52 15.94
C SER A 614 25.28 -28.69 16.44
N VAL A 615 24.21 -29.36 16.87
CA VAL A 615 23.04 -28.74 17.50
C VAL A 615 23.42 -27.99 18.78
N SER A 616 24.46 -28.45 19.50
CA SER A 616 24.96 -27.75 20.70
C SER A 616 25.64 -26.44 20.35
N HIS A 617 26.46 -26.41 19.29
CA HIS A 617 27.07 -25.16 18.83
C HIS A 617 25.99 -24.17 18.37
N LEU A 618 25.01 -24.63 17.58
CA LEU A 618 23.90 -23.77 17.13
C LEU A 618 23.08 -23.23 18.31
N SER A 619 22.84 -24.04 19.35
CA SER A 619 22.10 -23.63 20.55
C SER A 619 22.87 -22.61 21.38
N ASN A 620 24.16 -22.83 21.61
CA ASN A 620 25.01 -21.88 22.35
C ASN A 620 25.13 -20.55 21.61
N LEU A 621 25.14 -20.59 20.27
CA LEU A 621 25.14 -19.41 19.40
C LEU A 621 23.76 -18.78 19.23
N ASN A 622 22.72 -19.28 19.91
CA ASN A 622 21.37 -18.75 19.78
C ASN A 622 20.94 -18.64 18.29
N PHE A 623 21.31 -19.64 17.48
CA PHE A 623 21.23 -19.57 16.03
C PHE A 623 19.80 -19.28 15.59
N THR A 624 19.60 -18.12 14.95
CA THR A 624 18.27 -17.60 14.60
C THR A 624 18.11 -17.46 13.09
N TYR A 625 16.96 -17.90 12.57
CA TYR A 625 16.71 -17.99 11.13
C TYR A 625 15.21 -17.86 10.80
N PRO A 626 14.85 -17.43 9.58
CA PRO A 626 13.47 -17.44 9.13
C PRO A 626 13.06 -18.85 8.67
N SER A 627 11.80 -19.23 8.90
CA SER A 627 11.26 -20.53 8.48
C SER A 627 9.88 -20.41 7.87
N ILE A 628 9.54 -21.32 6.95
CA ILE A 628 8.21 -21.43 6.34
C ILE A 628 7.25 -22.27 7.20
N ASP A 629 7.82 -23.11 8.06
CA ASP A 629 7.14 -24.06 8.92
C ASP A 629 7.80 -24.11 10.30
N ARG A 630 7.06 -24.65 11.28
CA ARG A 630 7.58 -25.00 12.61
C ARG A 630 7.32 -26.47 12.91
N GLU A 631 8.11 -27.01 13.83
CA GLU A 631 7.85 -28.33 14.39
C GLU A 631 6.52 -28.34 15.15
N VAL A 632 5.74 -29.41 14.97
CA VAL A 632 4.40 -29.53 15.53
C VAL A 632 4.49 -30.26 16.87
N SER A 633 3.91 -29.66 17.91
CA SER A 633 3.75 -30.30 19.21
C SER A 633 2.63 -31.35 19.18
N GLU A 634 2.55 -32.21 20.19
CA GLU A 634 1.48 -33.20 20.35
C GLU A 634 0.06 -32.56 20.39
N ASP A 635 -0.59 -32.44 19.23
CA ASP A 635 -1.88 -31.77 19.05
C ASP A 635 -2.97 -32.71 18.50
N ALA A 636 -4.15 -32.16 18.22
CA ALA A 636 -5.26 -32.94 17.69
C ALA A 636 -4.96 -33.53 16.30
N PHE A 637 -4.20 -32.82 15.46
CA PHE A 637 -3.80 -33.30 14.16
C PHE A 637 -2.85 -34.49 14.29
N VAL A 638 -1.78 -34.38 15.08
CA VAL A 638 -0.78 -35.44 15.29
C VAL A 638 -1.43 -36.72 15.80
N ARG A 639 -2.32 -36.62 16.81
CA ARG A 639 -3.04 -37.79 17.34
C ARG A 639 -3.90 -38.46 16.28
N ARG A 640 -4.61 -37.68 15.45
CA ARG A 640 -5.45 -38.21 14.38
C ARG A 640 -4.64 -38.84 13.25
N TYR A 641 -3.54 -38.20 12.89
CA TYR A 641 -2.62 -38.71 11.90
C TYR A 641 -2.05 -40.06 12.33
N ARG A 642 -1.55 -40.18 13.57
CA ARG A 642 -1.10 -41.48 14.12
C ARG A 642 -2.20 -42.52 14.16
N ALA A 643 -3.41 -42.15 14.59
CA ALA A 643 -4.54 -43.08 14.63
C ALA A 643 -4.89 -43.61 13.23
N ARG A 644 -4.75 -42.79 12.20
CA ARG A 644 -5.07 -43.15 10.81
C ARG A 644 -3.95 -43.91 10.09
N PHE A 645 -2.69 -43.54 10.32
CA PHE A 645 -1.55 -44.01 9.52
C PHE A 645 -0.50 -44.80 10.32
N GLY A 646 -0.61 -44.87 11.64
CA GLY A 646 0.28 -45.67 12.50
C GLY A 646 1.66 -45.07 12.75
N GLY A 647 1.92 -43.82 12.32
CA GLY A 647 3.21 -43.15 12.48
C GLY A 647 3.06 -41.63 12.60
N ASP A 648 4.15 -40.96 12.97
CA ASP A 648 4.21 -39.50 13.08
C ASP A 648 4.07 -38.81 11.72
N PRO A 649 3.39 -37.64 11.65
CA PRO A 649 3.38 -36.85 10.43
C PRO A 649 4.75 -36.24 10.18
N ASP A 650 5.24 -36.35 8.94
CA ASP A 650 6.39 -35.57 8.49
C ASP A 650 5.97 -34.13 8.16
N LYS A 651 6.96 -33.26 7.88
CA LYS A 651 6.69 -31.85 7.53
C LYS A 651 5.78 -31.68 6.30
N TYR A 652 5.76 -32.66 5.39
CA TYR A 652 4.91 -32.63 4.21
C TYR A 652 3.46 -32.96 4.56
N ALA A 653 3.23 -33.91 5.46
CA ALA A 653 1.93 -34.20 6.06
C ALA A 653 1.37 -33.03 6.86
N VAL A 654 2.20 -32.38 7.68
CA VAL A 654 1.80 -31.15 8.39
C VAL A 654 1.35 -30.08 7.40
N ARG A 655 2.14 -29.81 6.36
CA ARG A 655 1.76 -28.85 5.32
C ARG A 655 0.51 -29.25 4.55
N GLY A 656 0.36 -30.54 4.23
CA GLY A 656 -0.82 -31.07 3.56
C GLY A 656 -2.09 -30.81 4.36
N PHE A 657 -2.03 -31.04 5.68
CA PHE A 657 -3.11 -30.76 6.61
C PHE A 657 -3.42 -29.27 6.68
N ASP A 658 -2.43 -28.44 7.03
CA ASP A 658 -2.64 -27.01 7.24
C ASP A 658 -3.12 -26.30 5.99
N LEU A 659 -2.53 -26.60 4.83
CA LEU A 659 -2.90 -25.98 3.55
C LEU A 659 -4.33 -26.36 3.14
N THR A 660 -4.69 -27.63 3.28
CA THR A 660 -6.01 -28.14 2.89
C THR A 660 -7.07 -27.60 3.84
N LEU A 661 -6.80 -27.57 5.14
CA LEU A 661 -7.69 -27.01 6.14
C LEU A 661 -7.92 -25.52 5.89
N ASP A 662 -6.85 -24.76 5.66
CA ASP A 662 -6.92 -23.33 5.34
C ASP A 662 -7.77 -23.03 4.12
N LEU A 663 -7.49 -23.73 3.02
CA LEU A 663 -8.21 -23.57 1.77
C LEU A 663 -9.70 -23.89 1.93
N LEU A 664 -10.02 -25.05 2.52
CA LEU A 664 -11.39 -25.50 2.64
C LEU A 664 -12.19 -24.67 3.64
N LEU A 665 -11.58 -24.18 4.73
CA LEU A 665 -12.23 -23.22 5.62
C LEU A 665 -12.53 -21.90 4.92
N LYS A 666 -11.59 -21.37 4.13
CA LYS A 666 -11.81 -20.17 3.30
C LYS A 666 -12.95 -20.37 2.31
N LEU A 667 -13.01 -21.53 1.65
CA LEU A 667 -14.08 -21.87 0.71
C LEU A 667 -15.44 -22.12 1.41
N ALA A 668 -15.44 -22.69 2.62
CA ALA A 668 -16.64 -22.88 3.43
C ALA A 668 -17.18 -21.55 3.98
N TYR A 669 -16.31 -20.58 4.26
CA TYR A 669 -16.73 -19.21 4.57
C TYR A 669 -17.30 -18.52 3.32
N ARG A 670 -16.56 -18.54 2.21
CA ARG A 670 -16.98 -17.96 0.92
C ARG A 670 -16.42 -18.77 -0.25
N PRO A 671 -17.26 -19.28 -1.18
CA PRO A 671 -16.83 -20.20 -2.24
C PRO A 671 -15.82 -19.66 -3.27
N ASN A 672 -15.48 -18.36 -3.24
CA ASN A 672 -14.54 -17.74 -4.17
C ASN A 672 -13.26 -17.26 -3.44
N LEU A 673 -12.18 -18.03 -3.59
CA LEU A 673 -10.90 -17.76 -2.92
C LEU A 673 -10.29 -16.40 -3.27
N PHE A 674 -10.44 -15.90 -4.51
CA PHE A 674 -9.89 -14.60 -4.93
C PHE A 674 -10.41 -13.46 -4.07
N SER A 675 -11.71 -13.47 -3.78
CA SER A 675 -12.34 -12.47 -2.91
C SER A 675 -12.07 -12.73 -1.42
N THR A 676 -11.92 -13.98 -1.03
CA THR A 676 -11.78 -14.38 0.38
C THR A 676 -10.38 -14.14 0.92
N ALA A 677 -9.34 -14.44 0.13
CA ALA A 677 -7.95 -14.40 0.60
C ALA A 677 -7.53 -13.00 1.07
N GLY A 678 -7.97 -11.93 0.40
CA GLY A 678 -7.65 -10.56 0.80
C GLY A 678 -8.33 -10.11 2.11
N ILE A 679 -9.43 -10.77 2.51
CA ILE A 679 -10.24 -10.39 3.67
C ILE A 679 -9.78 -11.10 4.95
N ILE A 680 -9.45 -12.39 4.87
CA ILE A 680 -9.17 -13.23 6.05
C ILE A 680 -7.85 -12.85 6.75
N GLY A 681 -6.83 -12.45 5.99
CA GLY A 681 -5.51 -12.13 6.54
C GLY A 681 -4.73 -13.34 7.02
N LEU A 682 -3.90 -13.13 8.06
CA LEU A 682 -2.97 -14.13 8.56
C LEU A 682 -3.72 -15.27 9.25
N THR A 683 -3.60 -16.48 8.70
CA THR A 683 -4.03 -17.72 9.33
C THR A 683 -2.83 -18.55 9.78
N GLU A 684 -2.99 -19.30 10.87
CA GLU A 684 -1.96 -20.15 11.47
C GLU A 684 -2.62 -21.43 12.00
N TYR A 685 -1.98 -22.57 11.76
CA TYR A 685 -2.49 -23.90 12.11
C TYR A 685 -1.43 -24.70 12.87
N ALA A 686 -1.27 -26.00 12.58
CA ALA A 686 -0.37 -26.87 13.33
C ALA A 686 1.10 -26.43 13.16
N GLY A 687 1.56 -26.33 11.91
CA GLY A 687 2.96 -26.00 11.58
C GLY A 687 3.15 -24.89 10.55
N ASN A 688 2.10 -24.43 9.85
CA ASN A 688 2.19 -23.47 8.75
C ASN A 688 1.31 -22.23 8.99
N LYS A 689 1.70 -21.11 8.37
CA LYS A 689 0.91 -19.88 8.29
C LYS A 689 0.64 -19.47 6.85
N PHE A 690 -0.47 -18.78 6.64
CA PHE A 690 -0.84 -18.26 5.32
C PHE A 690 -1.31 -16.81 5.42
N ASP A 691 -0.68 -15.94 4.64
CA ASP A 691 -1.10 -14.56 4.43
C ASP A 691 -0.83 -14.22 2.96
N TYR A 692 -1.88 -14.30 2.13
CA TYR A 692 -1.76 -14.18 0.69
C TYR A 692 -1.89 -12.73 0.25
N VAL A 693 -0.89 -12.24 -0.48
CA VAL A 693 -0.92 -10.93 -1.14
C VAL A 693 -0.88 -11.10 -2.65
N GLN A 694 -1.70 -10.35 -3.36
CA GLN A 694 -1.68 -10.33 -4.82
C GLN A 694 -0.53 -9.43 -5.30
N ALA A 695 0.38 -9.96 -6.12
CA ALA A 695 1.41 -9.15 -6.78
C ALA A 695 1.04 -8.95 -8.26
N PHE A 696 0.37 -7.84 -8.56
CA PHE A 696 -0.05 -7.45 -9.91
C PHE A 696 -0.65 -8.62 -10.71
N THR A 697 -0.08 -8.96 -11.86
CA THR A 697 -0.49 -10.03 -12.78
C THR A 697 0.12 -11.39 -12.47
N SER A 698 1.06 -11.46 -11.51
CA SER A 698 1.90 -12.65 -11.28
C SER A 698 1.30 -13.64 -10.28
N GLY A 699 0.08 -13.39 -9.80
CA GLY A 699 -0.67 -14.27 -8.89
C GLY A 699 -0.67 -13.81 -7.43
N TYR A 700 -0.83 -14.78 -6.53
CA TYR A 700 -0.94 -14.58 -5.08
C TYR A 700 0.20 -15.29 -4.36
N PHE A 701 0.82 -14.59 -3.42
CA PHE A 701 2.06 -15.03 -2.77
C PHE A 701 1.86 -15.05 -1.26
N ASN A 702 2.17 -16.17 -0.63
CA ASN A 702 2.22 -16.23 0.82
C ASN A 702 3.42 -15.43 1.33
N ARG A 703 3.17 -14.51 2.27
CA ARG A 703 4.23 -13.77 2.98
C ARG A 703 4.38 -14.16 4.45
N ALA A 704 3.57 -15.09 4.94
CA ALA A 704 3.61 -15.51 6.33
C ALA A 704 4.82 -16.41 6.58
N THR A 705 5.57 -16.08 7.63
CA THR A 705 6.84 -16.74 7.98
C THR A 705 6.96 -16.81 9.50
N TYR A 706 7.83 -17.71 9.97
CA TYR A 706 8.27 -17.80 11.35
C TYR A 706 9.69 -17.25 11.48
N ILE A 707 10.04 -16.78 12.67
CA ILE A 707 11.44 -16.66 13.09
C ILE A 707 11.68 -17.75 14.12
N MET A 708 12.67 -18.58 13.88
CA MET A 708 13.02 -19.73 14.70
C MET A 708 14.40 -19.52 15.30
N LYS A 709 14.63 -20.08 16.48
CA LYS A 709 15.88 -20.00 17.21
C LYS A 709 16.24 -21.35 17.81
N TYR A 710 17.52 -21.71 17.76
CA TYR A 710 18.06 -22.78 18.57
C TYR A 710 18.34 -22.27 19.98
N GLU A 711 17.76 -22.93 20.98
CA GLU A 711 17.96 -22.61 22.39
C GLU A 711 17.76 -23.89 23.21
N ASN A 712 18.66 -24.17 24.17
CA ASN A 712 18.59 -25.35 25.03
C ASN A 712 18.43 -26.68 24.26
N MET A 713 19.17 -26.84 23.15
CA MET A 713 19.10 -28.01 22.25
C MET A 713 17.74 -28.20 21.57
N ARG A 714 16.89 -27.18 21.56
CA ARG A 714 15.56 -27.20 20.96
C ARG A 714 15.41 -26.06 19.96
N VAL A 715 14.54 -26.27 18.99
CA VAL A 715 14.13 -25.22 18.06
C VAL A 715 12.85 -24.59 18.60
N MET A 716 12.89 -23.29 18.84
CA MET A 716 11.80 -22.52 19.41
C MET A 716 11.37 -21.43 18.44
N GLN A 717 10.07 -21.19 18.32
CA GLN A 717 9.58 -20.02 17.60
C GLN A 717 9.81 -18.77 18.47
N ILE A 718 10.45 -17.75 17.89
CA ILE A 718 10.47 -16.42 18.49
C ILE A 718 9.09 -15.80 18.27
N THR A 719 8.38 -15.59 19.37
CA THR A 719 7.13 -14.83 19.38
C THR A 719 7.48 -13.42 19.82
N PRO A 720 7.07 -12.35 19.11
CA PRO A 720 7.35 -11.00 19.55
C PRO A 720 6.80 -10.79 20.96
N THR A 721 7.68 -10.68 21.95
CA THR A 721 7.33 -10.28 23.31
C THR A 721 7.15 -8.76 23.32
N SER A 722 6.19 -8.28 24.11
CA SER A 722 5.85 -6.85 24.25
C SER A 722 6.97 -5.95 24.78
N ASN A 723 8.18 -6.49 24.99
CA ASN A 723 9.35 -5.79 25.49
C ASN A 723 10.48 -5.64 24.45
N ASP A 724 10.32 -6.19 23.24
CA ASP A 724 11.37 -6.19 22.20
C ASP A 724 10.93 -5.47 20.91
N LEU A 725 10.02 -4.49 21.01
CA LEU A 725 9.57 -3.64 19.90
C LEU A 725 9.51 -2.17 20.30
#